data_AF-A0A7X5IMF7-F1
#
_entry.id   AF-A0A7X5IMF7-F1
#
_cell.length_a   1.000
_cell.length_b   1.000
_cell.length_c   1.000
_cell.angle_alpha   90.00
_cell.angle_beta   90.00
_cell.angle_gamma   90.00
#
_symmetry.space_group_name_H-M   'P 1'
#
loop_
_entity.id
_entity.type
_entity.pdbx_description
1 polymer ?
#
loop_
_entity_poly.entity_id
_entity_poly.type
_entity_poly.pdbx_seq_one_letter_code
_entity_poly.pdbx_strand_id
1 'polypeptide(L)'
;MRTQIRQQLLEMTDSMLEAAKTLDELYRKKEYAQFKELLGIVQEAALTVGNKIEETEGEGTAAVSQLENLCELVWGLYENVETENPQKRMKLMNKQLLQIRNSIKYDIPVTYEVVFLPYKASMWDSLESIWMAAKEAPDCNCRVIPIPYFDRKPDGTPRNWYDESGEFPGYVPITKYTEYHLETERPDIIFIHNPYDDQNTVTSIHPDYYSRKIREYTSLLVYVPYFVANNDSVNPLQCLTSGVLYAHKTILQSDKLRDVFIRGLREALDMSEERFRNSGLEDRYLALGSPKLDKMISGIYDADGIPEPWKRKIGSPKKKVILYNSTIVELLNYTEGVMKKLEDFIEIFPQRDDMVLLWRPHPLSISTIESVRPHYEKRYMDIVERFQTLPNVIYDNSQDSQRALLLADAYIGDETSSMLKSFGVTGKPILITDYNNTRMGTISCAVQEDILWMFHHKYNAVFKLHLQTKQIEFAGALEGAESKNYMFKNAVAYGQKIFFIPYFCDCILVVDTKNGNMERVVLEEKELNNQYIPILHGKKIYLFPILFSSRRFVIDAEDNTVEAAECPLSKELGYKNEEPVFVDGLLFKEHIFLVCDNKPFLAEYAPETDSWEVHRYKGTAAFYRIAADDENIWIMSNNPVMLLRWNKEEGFSVVSEDFAAYHILDGSSPAFSGLACIGDSVWFIPFQADHFIKIDRKTGKHAEVPVGTQELLGNGKEGGFFGGRCHDEDYEYLFSRESDKIVCIDKNGNRAVSMEFVPFMENQQKEIMESVMQASVNPVYRESYCSLKDFLDIVAQGKDIHIDKRKGFFRGNVNFADGTAGKEIWKHMKEELERRSF
;
A
#
# COMPACT_ATOMS: atom_id res chain seq x y z
N MET A 1 -44.07 4.63 2.87
CA MET A 1 -44.03 4.13 4.27
C MET A 1 -42.67 3.67 4.72
N ARG A 2 -42.23 4.10 5.91
CA ARG A 2 -40.99 3.63 6.54
C ARG A 2 -41.04 2.13 6.86
N THR A 3 -39.91 1.44 6.70
CA THR A 3 -39.76 -0.01 6.93
C THR A 3 -40.22 -0.46 8.31
N GLN A 4 -39.79 0.23 9.37
CA GLN A 4 -40.16 -0.09 10.76
C GLN A 4 -41.67 0.02 10.99
N ILE A 5 -42.30 1.08 10.47
CA ILE A 5 -43.76 1.26 10.58
C ILE A 5 -44.45 0.13 9.85
N ARG A 6 -44.05 -0.15 8.61
CA ARG A 6 -44.61 -1.27 7.83
C ARG A 6 -44.51 -2.60 8.58
N GLN A 7 -43.35 -2.88 9.19
CA GLN A 7 -43.14 -4.11 9.96
C GLN A 7 -44.08 -4.19 11.18
N GLN A 8 -44.22 -3.09 11.93
CA GLN A 8 -45.17 -3.01 13.05
C GLN A 8 -46.61 -3.27 12.59
N LEU A 9 -47.03 -2.69 11.46
CA LEU A 9 -48.37 -2.90 10.91
C LEU A 9 -48.59 -4.34 10.45
N LEU A 10 -47.56 -4.99 9.87
CA LEU A 10 -47.62 -6.40 9.49
C LEU A 10 -47.71 -7.31 10.72
N GLU A 11 -46.95 -7.05 11.78
CA GLU A 11 -46.99 -7.81 13.04
C GLU A 11 -48.35 -7.67 13.75
N MET A 12 -48.94 -6.47 13.75
CA MET A 12 -50.30 -6.26 14.24
C MET A 12 -51.32 -7.04 13.40
N THR A 13 -51.14 -7.05 12.07
CA THR A 13 -52.02 -7.81 11.17
C THR A 13 -51.86 -9.32 11.35
N ASP A 14 -50.65 -9.81 11.59
CA ASP A 14 -50.37 -11.21 11.90
C ASP A 14 -50.98 -11.61 13.26
N SER A 15 -50.93 -10.72 14.25
CA SER A 15 -51.62 -10.91 15.54
C SER A 15 -53.14 -10.99 15.36
N MET A 16 -53.73 -10.16 14.49
CA MET A 16 -55.16 -10.25 14.15
C MET A 16 -55.50 -11.57 13.44
N LEU A 17 -54.62 -12.06 12.56
CA LEU A 17 -54.79 -13.37 11.91
C LEU A 17 -54.73 -14.52 12.92
N GLU A 18 -53.89 -14.44 13.94
CA GLU A 18 -53.83 -15.43 15.03
C GLU A 18 -55.09 -15.39 15.90
N ALA A 19 -55.53 -14.19 16.31
CA ALA A 19 -56.80 -14.01 17.02
C ALA A 19 -57.99 -14.56 16.21
N ALA A 20 -58.02 -14.33 14.90
CA ALA A 20 -59.10 -14.84 14.04
C ALA A 20 -59.18 -16.38 13.97
N LYS A 21 -58.06 -17.09 14.18
CA LYS A 21 -58.02 -18.56 14.19
C LYS A 21 -58.64 -19.17 15.44
N THR A 22 -58.56 -18.51 16.59
CA THR A 22 -59.10 -19.04 17.86
C THR A 22 -60.61 -18.87 17.98
N LEU A 23 -61.22 -17.99 17.17
CA LEU A 23 -62.67 -17.75 17.16
C LEU A 23 -63.49 -19.02 16.90
N ASP A 24 -63.02 -19.96 16.06
CA ASP A 24 -63.80 -21.18 15.74
C ASP A 24 -63.90 -22.09 16.97
N GLU A 25 -62.84 -22.15 17.77
CA GLU A 25 -62.81 -22.91 19.01
C GLU A 25 -63.74 -22.31 20.06
N LEU A 26 -63.67 -20.99 20.28
CA LEU A 26 -64.54 -20.26 21.20
C LEU A 26 -66.01 -20.42 20.83
N TYR A 27 -66.34 -20.36 19.53
CA TYR A 27 -67.70 -20.59 19.04
C TYR A 27 -68.17 -22.02 19.33
N ARG A 28 -67.35 -23.04 19.06
CA ARG A 28 -67.70 -24.45 19.34
C ARG A 28 -67.92 -24.72 20.83
N LYS A 29 -67.16 -24.04 21.69
CA LYS A 29 -67.30 -24.08 23.16
C LYS A 29 -68.47 -23.23 23.67
N LYS A 30 -69.13 -22.45 22.80
CA LYS A 30 -70.20 -21.49 23.12
C LYS A 30 -69.76 -20.40 24.10
N GLU A 31 -68.48 -20.05 24.08
CA GLU A 31 -67.87 -19.01 24.90
C GLU A 31 -68.07 -17.62 24.25
N TYR A 32 -69.35 -17.24 24.04
CA TYR A 32 -69.70 -16.06 23.23
C TYR A 32 -69.19 -14.73 23.79
N ALA A 33 -69.05 -14.61 25.11
CA ALA A 33 -68.48 -13.43 25.75
C ALA A 33 -67.01 -13.22 25.33
N GLN A 34 -66.20 -14.27 25.41
CA GLN A 34 -64.80 -14.25 25.00
C GLN A 34 -64.65 -14.10 23.48
N PHE A 35 -65.58 -14.68 22.71
CA PHE A 35 -65.64 -14.48 21.25
C PHE A 35 -65.87 -13.00 20.89
N LYS A 36 -66.83 -12.34 21.55
CA LYS A 36 -67.14 -10.91 21.36
C LYS A 36 -65.99 -10.02 21.82
N GLU A 37 -65.34 -10.35 22.93
CA GLU A 37 -64.15 -9.64 23.43
C GLU A 37 -63.00 -9.70 22.42
N LEU A 38 -62.70 -10.89 21.87
CA LEU A 38 -61.64 -11.06 20.89
C LEU A 38 -61.92 -10.32 19.58
N LEU A 39 -63.19 -10.27 19.13
CA LEU A 39 -63.59 -9.44 18.00
C LEU A 39 -63.40 -7.95 18.28
N GLY A 40 -63.68 -7.49 19.51
CA GLY A 40 -63.36 -6.13 19.93
C GLY A 40 -61.88 -5.80 19.80
N ILE A 41 -61.01 -6.72 20.22
CA ILE A 41 -59.54 -6.57 20.08
C ILE A 41 -59.14 -6.49 18.59
N VAL A 42 -59.70 -7.33 17.73
CA VAL A 42 -59.43 -7.29 16.27
C VAL A 42 -59.90 -5.96 15.68
N GLN A 43 -61.06 -5.44 16.09
CA GLN A 43 -61.59 -4.15 15.65
C GLN A 43 -60.67 -2.99 16.05
N GLU A 44 -60.26 -2.93 17.31
CA GLU A 44 -59.37 -1.88 17.81
C GLU A 44 -58.00 -1.92 17.13
N ALA A 45 -57.45 -3.11 16.90
CA ALA A 45 -56.22 -3.30 16.15
C ALA A 45 -56.37 -2.82 14.70
N ALA A 46 -57.48 -3.16 14.02
CA ALA A 46 -57.74 -2.72 12.65
C ALA A 46 -57.84 -1.19 12.54
N LEU A 47 -58.52 -0.54 13.48
CA LEU A 47 -58.59 0.93 13.55
C LEU A 47 -57.22 1.56 13.79
N THR A 48 -56.41 0.97 14.68
CA THR A 48 -55.05 1.45 14.96
C THR A 48 -54.16 1.35 13.71
N VAL A 49 -54.23 0.23 12.99
CA VAL A 49 -53.51 0.05 11.72
C VAL A 49 -53.98 1.07 10.68
N GLY A 50 -55.30 1.24 10.52
CA GLY A 50 -55.88 2.18 9.54
C GLY A 50 -55.44 3.61 9.79
N ASN A 51 -55.63 4.10 11.03
CA ASN A 51 -55.22 5.45 11.43
C ASN A 51 -53.71 5.69 11.20
N LYS A 52 -52.87 4.68 11.46
CA LYS A 52 -51.43 4.81 11.25
C LYS A 52 -51.05 4.88 9.78
N ILE A 53 -51.74 4.14 8.91
CA ILE A 53 -51.56 4.23 7.46
C ILE A 53 -51.97 5.63 6.98
N GLU A 54 -53.11 6.16 7.42
CA GLU A 54 -53.57 7.50 7.04
C GLU A 54 -52.63 8.61 7.53
N GLU A 55 -52.11 8.50 8.76
CA GLU A 55 -51.13 9.45 9.30
C GLU A 55 -49.85 9.52 8.46
N THR A 56 -49.44 8.39 7.87
CA THR A 56 -48.13 8.27 7.19
C THR A 56 -48.20 8.40 5.67
N GLU A 57 -49.24 7.86 5.05
CA GLU A 57 -49.40 7.79 3.59
C GLU A 57 -50.57 8.64 3.07
N GLY A 58 -51.39 9.21 3.96
CA GLY A 58 -52.61 9.95 3.61
C GLY A 58 -53.86 9.07 3.46
N GLU A 59 -55.00 9.73 3.28
CA GLU A 59 -56.30 9.06 3.13
C GLU A 59 -56.45 8.33 1.77
N GLY A 60 -57.34 7.35 1.71
CA GLY A 60 -57.74 6.70 0.45
C GLY A 60 -56.81 5.58 -0.05
N THR A 61 -55.94 5.04 0.81
CA THR A 61 -55.13 3.87 0.45
C THR A 61 -55.98 2.61 0.33
N ALA A 62 -55.58 1.68 -0.56
CA ALA A 62 -56.28 0.40 -0.71
C ALA A 62 -56.33 -0.39 0.60
N ALA A 63 -55.26 -0.37 1.39
CA ALA A 63 -55.17 -1.04 2.69
C ALA A 63 -56.23 -0.53 3.69
N VAL A 64 -56.46 0.80 3.76
CA VAL A 64 -57.48 1.40 4.63
C VAL A 64 -58.88 0.95 4.19
N SER A 65 -59.21 0.98 2.89
CA SER A 65 -60.49 0.46 2.41
C SER A 65 -60.67 -1.03 2.72
N GLN A 66 -59.60 -1.83 2.71
CA GLN A 66 -59.67 -3.23 3.12
C GLN A 66 -59.91 -3.37 4.64
N LEU A 67 -59.37 -2.47 5.47
CA LEU A 67 -59.60 -2.43 6.92
C LEU A 67 -61.02 -2.01 7.28
N GLU A 68 -61.60 -1.03 6.59
CA GLU A 68 -63.02 -0.65 6.76
C GLU A 68 -63.95 -1.83 6.48
N ASN A 69 -63.69 -2.58 5.40
CA ASN A 69 -64.45 -3.79 5.09
C ASN A 69 -64.28 -4.89 6.16
N LEU A 70 -63.10 -5.01 6.77
CA LEU A 70 -62.88 -5.90 7.90
C LEU A 70 -63.74 -5.50 9.09
N CYS A 71 -63.80 -4.20 9.40
CA CYS A 71 -64.60 -3.66 10.49
C CYS A 71 -66.09 -4.00 10.36
N GLU A 72 -66.65 -3.92 9.16
CA GLU A 72 -68.03 -4.34 8.87
C GLU A 72 -68.25 -5.85 9.06
N LEU A 73 -67.25 -6.67 8.69
CA LEU A 73 -67.29 -8.12 8.91
C LEU A 73 -67.26 -8.46 10.40
N VAL A 74 -66.39 -7.80 11.16
CA VAL A 74 -66.26 -7.96 12.62
C VAL A 74 -67.53 -7.54 13.34
N TRP A 75 -68.10 -6.38 12.99
CA TRP A 75 -69.36 -5.90 13.57
C TRP A 75 -70.51 -6.90 13.35
N GLY A 76 -70.69 -7.37 12.12
CA GLY A 76 -71.76 -8.32 11.85
C GLY A 76 -71.54 -9.70 12.50
N LEU A 77 -70.30 -10.10 12.82
CA LEU A 77 -70.03 -11.27 13.67
C LEU A 77 -70.41 -10.98 15.13
N TYR A 78 -70.05 -9.81 15.65
CA TYR A 78 -70.34 -9.40 17.02
C TYR A 78 -71.85 -9.39 17.31
N GLU A 79 -72.65 -8.84 16.40
CA GLU A 79 -74.10 -8.70 16.57
C GLU A 79 -74.85 -10.04 16.48
N ASN A 80 -74.40 -10.94 15.60
CA ASN A 80 -75.19 -12.12 15.20
C ASN A 80 -74.64 -13.48 15.67
N VAL A 81 -73.57 -13.52 16.49
CA VAL A 81 -72.92 -14.79 16.89
C VAL A 81 -73.84 -15.78 17.63
N GLU A 82 -74.87 -15.27 18.32
CA GLU A 82 -75.82 -16.10 19.08
C GLU A 82 -77.03 -16.55 18.24
N THR A 83 -77.28 -15.90 17.11
CA THR A 83 -78.50 -16.05 16.29
C THR A 83 -78.23 -16.69 14.93
N GLU A 84 -77.01 -16.57 14.40
CA GLU A 84 -76.60 -17.08 13.08
C GLU A 84 -75.33 -17.94 13.17
N ASN A 85 -75.10 -18.79 12.15
CA ASN A 85 -73.84 -19.53 12.03
C ASN A 85 -72.72 -18.60 11.50
N PRO A 86 -71.66 -18.29 12.30
CA PRO A 86 -70.64 -17.31 11.94
C PRO A 86 -69.62 -17.84 10.91
N GLN A 87 -69.59 -19.15 10.62
CA GLN A 87 -68.52 -19.80 9.84
C GLN A 87 -68.23 -19.13 8.48
N LYS A 88 -69.28 -18.76 7.73
CA LYS A 88 -69.10 -18.12 6.40
C LYS A 88 -68.46 -16.74 6.53
N ARG A 89 -68.88 -15.95 7.53
CA ARG A 89 -68.39 -14.59 7.78
C ARG A 89 -66.97 -14.61 8.38
N MET A 90 -66.67 -15.58 9.24
CA MET A 90 -65.30 -15.84 9.73
C MET A 90 -64.33 -16.22 8.61
N LYS A 91 -64.76 -17.04 7.63
CA LYS A 91 -63.94 -17.36 6.45
C LYS A 91 -63.65 -16.11 5.60
N LEU A 92 -64.64 -15.24 5.44
CA LEU A 92 -64.48 -13.99 4.72
C LEU A 92 -63.55 -13.02 5.47
N MET A 93 -63.68 -12.93 6.79
CA MET A 93 -62.79 -12.15 7.67
C MET A 93 -61.32 -12.62 7.56
N ASN A 94 -61.06 -13.93 7.60
CA ASN A 94 -59.70 -14.47 7.42
C ASN A 94 -59.12 -14.12 6.04
N LYS A 95 -59.94 -14.20 4.97
CA LYS A 95 -59.52 -13.78 3.63
C LYS A 95 -59.21 -12.28 3.60
N GLN A 96 -60.06 -11.47 4.24
CA GLN A 96 -59.91 -10.02 4.32
C GLN A 96 -58.61 -9.64 5.03
N LEU A 97 -58.29 -10.27 6.17
CA LEU A 97 -57.03 -10.07 6.89
C LEU A 97 -55.80 -10.41 6.05
N LEU A 98 -55.83 -11.50 5.26
CA LEU A 98 -54.75 -11.82 4.32
C LEU A 98 -54.63 -10.78 3.20
N GLN A 99 -55.75 -10.23 2.72
CA GLN A 99 -55.75 -9.16 1.71
C GLN A 99 -55.17 -7.86 2.27
N ILE A 100 -55.55 -7.48 3.49
CA ILE A 100 -54.97 -6.33 4.22
C ILE A 100 -53.46 -6.51 4.34
N ARG A 101 -53.02 -7.67 4.84
CA ARG A 101 -51.59 -7.99 4.99
C ARG A 101 -50.82 -7.84 3.68
N ASN A 102 -51.38 -8.37 2.59
CA ASN A 102 -50.76 -8.24 1.27
C ASN A 102 -50.77 -6.80 0.75
N SER A 103 -51.84 -6.05 1.00
CA SER A 103 -51.94 -4.66 0.60
C SER A 103 -50.90 -3.79 1.31
N ILE A 104 -50.74 -3.96 2.64
CA ILE A 104 -49.67 -3.30 3.41
C ILE A 104 -48.28 -3.67 2.87
N LYS A 105 -48.08 -4.93 2.47
CA LYS A 105 -46.77 -5.41 2.00
C LYS A 105 -46.40 -4.93 0.59
N TYR A 106 -47.36 -4.88 -0.33
CA TYR A 106 -47.09 -4.75 -1.77
C TYR A 106 -47.68 -3.48 -2.40
N ASP A 107 -48.78 -2.94 -1.87
CA ASP A 107 -49.46 -1.79 -2.48
C ASP A 107 -48.93 -0.46 -1.92
N ILE A 108 -48.31 -0.47 -0.74
CA ILE A 108 -47.72 0.70 -0.09
C ILE A 108 -46.21 0.76 -0.38
N PRO A 109 -45.70 1.78 -1.09
CA PRO A 109 -44.28 1.94 -1.37
C PRO A 109 -43.44 2.07 -0.10
N VAL A 110 -42.24 1.52 -0.12
CA VAL A 110 -41.27 1.64 0.99
C VAL A 110 -40.49 2.94 0.86
N THR A 111 -40.22 3.56 1.99
CA THR A 111 -39.26 4.66 2.09
C THR A 111 -38.17 4.25 3.07
N TYR A 112 -36.92 4.22 2.62
CA TYR A 112 -35.77 3.86 3.45
C TYR A 112 -35.20 5.08 4.17
N GLU A 113 -34.83 4.93 5.44
CA GLU A 113 -34.06 5.93 6.19
C GLU A 113 -32.58 5.61 6.14
N VAL A 114 -31.79 6.55 5.59
CA VAL A 114 -30.35 6.41 5.37
C VAL A 114 -29.62 7.51 6.10
N VAL A 115 -28.71 7.13 6.99
CA VAL A 115 -27.95 8.07 7.82
C VAL A 115 -26.47 7.98 7.52
N PHE A 116 -25.84 9.14 7.34
CA PHE A 116 -24.38 9.29 7.25
C PHE A 116 -23.87 9.93 8.54
N LEU A 117 -22.90 9.30 9.19
CA LEU A 117 -22.29 9.76 10.46
C LEU A 117 -20.82 10.14 10.27
N PRO A 118 -20.49 11.20 9.51
CA PRO A 118 -19.12 11.68 9.44
C PRO A 118 -18.70 12.31 10.77
N TYR A 119 -17.44 12.16 11.19
CA TYR A 119 -16.93 12.84 12.40
C TYR A 119 -15.98 13.99 12.09
N LYS A 120 -15.48 14.08 10.85
CA LYS A 120 -14.64 15.17 10.34
C LYS A 120 -15.08 15.64 8.97
N ALA A 121 -15.23 16.94 8.79
CA ALA A 121 -15.62 17.58 7.52
C ALA A 121 -14.56 17.37 6.44
N SER A 122 -13.27 17.44 6.79
CA SER A 122 -12.14 17.20 5.88
C SER A 122 -12.06 15.77 5.31
N MET A 123 -12.84 14.84 5.85
CA MET A 123 -12.92 13.44 5.41
C MET A 123 -14.28 13.11 4.76
N TRP A 124 -15.13 14.11 4.51
CA TRP A 124 -16.46 13.93 3.91
C TRP A 124 -16.41 13.28 2.53
N ASP A 125 -15.31 13.50 1.80
CA ASP A 125 -15.06 12.91 0.48
C ASP A 125 -15.12 11.38 0.42
N SER A 126 -14.95 10.71 1.56
CA SER A 126 -15.11 9.26 1.67
C SER A 126 -16.56 8.76 1.67
N LEU A 127 -17.54 9.66 1.86
CA LEU A 127 -18.97 9.32 1.90
C LEU A 127 -19.79 10.10 0.86
N GLU A 128 -19.26 11.21 0.36
CA GLU A 128 -19.97 12.17 -0.46
C GLU A 128 -20.66 11.58 -1.70
N SER A 129 -19.95 10.77 -2.50
CA SER A 129 -20.53 10.22 -3.73
C SER A 129 -21.59 9.14 -3.45
N ILE A 130 -21.52 8.46 -2.30
CA ILE A 130 -22.58 7.56 -1.82
C ILE A 130 -23.81 8.38 -1.43
N TRP A 131 -23.61 9.45 -0.66
CA TRP A 131 -24.69 10.33 -0.23
C TRP A 131 -25.40 10.99 -1.41
N MET A 132 -24.67 11.45 -2.42
CA MET A 132 -25.26 12.00 -3.64
C MET A 132 -26.16 10.97 -4.33
N ALA A 133 -25.69 9.73 -4.48
CA ALA A 133 -26.47 8.65 -5.09
C ALA A 133 -27.73 8.29 -4.27
N ALA A 134 -27.63 8.29 -2.95
CA ALA A 134 -28.75 8.00 -2.06
C ALA A 134 -29.79 9.14 -2.05
N LYS A 135 -29.35 10.40 -2.02
CA LYS A 135 -30.22 11.59 -2.05
C LYS A 135 -31.05 11.69 -3.33
N GLU A 136 -30.51 11.23 -4.45
CA GLU A 136 -31.22 11.22 -5.74
C GLU A 136 -32.31 10.13 -5.82
N ALA A 137 -32.32 9.15 -4.90
CA ALA A 137 -33.30 8.08 -4.89
C ALA A 137 -34.65 8.55 -4.29
N PRO A 138 -35.78 8.43 -5.03
CA PRO A 138 -37.08 8.96 -4.58
C PRO A 138 -37.68 8.18 -3.40
N ASP A 139 -37.22 6.96 -3.16
CA ASP A 139 -37.67 6.07 -2.10
C ASP A 139 -36.75 6.12 -0.88
N CYS A 140 -35.92 7.15 -0.74
CA CYS A 140 -34.97 7.29 0.35
C CYS A 140 -35.07 8.66 1.00
N ASN A 141 -35.11 8.66 2.33
CA ASN A 141 -34.80 9.84 3.13
C ASN A 141 -33.35 9.74 3.58
N CYS A 142 -32.55 10.77 3.29
CA CYS A 142 -31.12 10.78 3.56
C CYS A 142 -30.76 11.93 4.49
N ARG A 143 -30.10 11.61 5.61
CA ARG A 143 -29.65 12.60 6.60
C ARG A 143 -28.14 12.51 6.81
N VAL A 144 -27.49 13.67 6.83
CA VAL A 144 -26.07 13.80 7.19
C VAL A 144 -26.00 14.37 8.60
N ILE A 145 -25.43 13.60 9.51
CA ILE A 145 -25.37 13.92 10.94
C ILE A 145 -23.89 13.89 11.35
N PRO A 146 -23.18 15.02 11.25
CA PRO A 146 -21.84 15.13 11.78
C PRO A 146 -21.83 14.84 13.27
N ILE A 147 -21.01 13.89 13.70
CA ILE A 147 -20.92 13.48 15.10
C ILE A 147 -19.71 14.15 15.78
N PRO A 148 -19.85 14.62 17.03
CA PRO A 148 -18.75 15.25 17.74
C PRO A 148 -17.69 14.22 18.14
N TYR A 149 -16.46 14.70 18.32
CA TYR A 149 -15.33 13.90 18.78
C TYR A 149 -14.48 14.65 19.79
N PHE A 150 -13.56 13.95 20.45
CA PHE A 150 -12.69 14.56 21.45
C PHE A 150 -11.26 14.01 21.44
N ASP A 151 -10.32 14.84 21.90
CA ASP A 151 -8.95 14.42 22.23
C ASP A 151 -8.95 13.61 23.53
N ARG A 152 -8.16 12.53 23.59
CA ARG A 152 -7.98 11.73 24.79
C ARG A 152 -6.82 12.24 25.64
N LYS A 153 -7.00 12.20 26.96
CA LYS A 153 -5.91 12.29 27.93
C LYS A 153 -5.19 10.93 28.05
N PRO A 154 -3.98 10.90 28.64
CA PRO A 154 -3.29 9.63 28.92
C PRO A 154 -4.09 8.63 29.77
N ASP A 155 -5.05 9.10 30.59
CA ASP A 155 -5.97 8.27 31.38
C ASP A 155 -7.21 7.80 30.60
N GLY A 156 -7.32 8.15 29.32
CA GLY A 156 -8.43 7.80 28.43
C GLY A 156 -9.65 8.73 28.52
N THR A 157 -9.67 9.70 29.42
CA THR A 157 -10.81 10.63 29.57
C THR A 157 -10.81 11.75 28.50
N PRO A 158 -11.97 12.38 28.21
CA PRO A 158 -12.02 13.50 27.28
C PRO A 158 -11.21 14.72 27.74
N ARG A 159 -10.48 15.33 26.80
CA ARG A 159 -9.76 16.60 26.97
C ARG A 159 -10.50 17.77 26.31
N ASN A 160 -10.56 17.80 24.98
CA ASN A 160 -11.21 18.86 24.19
C ASN A 160 -12.26 18.22 23.28
N TRP A 161 -13.46 18.78 23.21
CA TRP A 161 -14.52 18.37 22.29
C TRP A 161 -14.54 19.25 21.05
N TYR A 162 -14.87 18.64 19.91
CA TYR A 162 -14.94 19.27 18.60
C TYR A 162 -16.28 18.95 17.93
N ASP A 163 -16.86 19.96 17.31
CA ASP A 163 -18.06 19.88 16.47
C ASP A 163 -17.78 20.61 15.16
N GLU A 164 -17.61 19.85 14.07
CA GLU A 164 -17.32 20.36 12.73
C GLU A 164 -18.60 20.47 11.86
N SER A 165 -19.80 20.43 12.44
CA SER A 165 -21.06 20.49 11.68
C SER A 165 -21.20 21.74 10.80
N GLY A 166 -20.58 22.85 11.19
CA GLY A 166 -20.53 24.09 10.41
C GLY A 166 -19.46 24.15 9.33
N GLU A 167 -18.60 23.13 9.19
CA GLU A 167 -17.48 23.10 8.25
C GLU A 167 -17.78 22.31 6.96
N PHE A 168 -18.97 21.71 6.86
CA PHE A 168 -19.39 20.98 5.67
C PHE A 168 -19.72 21.92 4.51
N PRO A 169 -19.56 21.46 3.24
CA PRO A 169 -19.92 22.26 2.08
C PRO A 169 -21.39 22.68 2.10
N GLY A 170 -21.70 23.90 1.65
CA GLY A 170 -23.05 24.47 1.76
C GLY A 170 -24.16 23.73 1.00
N TYR A 171 -23.83 22.84 0.06
CA TYR A 171 -24.80 21.97 -0.62
C TYR A 171 -25.19 20.72 0.18
N VAL A 172 -24.52 20.46 1.31
CA VAL A 172 -24.80 19.33 2.21
C VAL A 172 -25.73 19.80 3.33
N PRO A 173 -27.01 19.38 3.35
CA PRO A 173 -27.91 19.69 4.44
C PRO A 173 -27.53 18.89 5.68
N ILE A 174 -27.27 19.61 6.77
CA ILE A 174 -26.83 19.02 8.04
C ILE A 174 -28.01 18.91 9.02
N THR A 175 -28.18 17.73 9.59
CA THR A 175 -29.04 17.48 10.76
C THR A 175 -28.17 17.46 12.01
N LYS A 176 -28.55 18.20 13.05
CA LYS A 176 -27.75 18.21 14.29
C LYS A 176 -27.87 16.88 15.01
N TYR A 177 -26.76 16.39 15.55
CA TYR A 177 -26.72 15.11 16.28
C TYR A 177 -27.60 15.09 17.53
N THR A 178 -27.96 16.26 18.08
CA THR A 178 -28.88 16.39 19.21
C THR A 178 -30.36 16.29 18.82
N GLU A 179 -30.68 16.41 17.53
CA GLU A 179 -32.05 16.43 17.01
C GLU A 179 -32.46 15.09 16.39
N TYR A 180 -31.54 14.14 16.25
CA TYR A 180 -31.78 12.82 15.66
C TYR A 180 -31.40 11.71 16.65
N HIS A 181 -32.39 10.92 17.08
CA HIS A 181 -32.20 9.87 18.06
C HIS A 181 -32.24 8.49 17.38
N LEU A 182 -31.08 7.85 17.20
CA LEU A 182 -30.95 6.54 16.53
C LEU A 182 -31.85 5.46 17.11
N GLU A 183 -32.07 5.46 18.43
CA GLU A 183 -32.90 4.47 19.12
C GLU A 183 -34.38 4.52 18.70
N THR A 184 -34.89 5.74 18.45
CA THR A 184 -36.28 6.01 18.06
C THR A 184 -36.41 5.96 16.54
N GLU A 185 -35.46 6.56 15.84
CA GLU A 185 -35.48 6.72 14.40
C GLU A 185 -35.01 5.48 13.64
N ARG A 186 -34.36 4.50 14.26
CA ARG A 186 -34.04 3.18 13.67
C ARG A 186 -33.76 3.17 12.15
N PRO A 187 -32.70 3.87 11.68
CA PRO A 187 -32.42 3.99 10.26
C PRO A 187 -32.13 2.62 9.62
N ASP A 188 -32.56 2.42 8.38
CA ASP A 188 -32.33 1.19 7.62
C ASP A 188 -30.84 0.98 7.34
N ILE A 189 -30.12 2.06 7.01
CA ILE A 189 -28.67 2.05 6.78
C ILE A 189 -28.00 3.15 7.59
N ILE A 190 -26.86 2.81 8.20
CA ILE A 190 -25.92 3.78 8.75
C ILE A 190 -24.58 3.63 8.03
N PHE A 191 -24.08 4.72 7.44
CA PHE A 191 -22.72 4.81 6.92
C PHE A 191 -21.80 5.49 7.93
N ILE A 192 -20.67 4.84 8.25
CA ILE A 192 -19.58 5.37 9.07
C ILE A 192 -18.26 5.32 8.31
N HIS A 193 -17.35 6.23 8.63
CA HIS A 193 -16.00 6.25 8.05
C HIS A 193 -14.87 6.22 9.08
N ASN A 194 -15.15 6.46 10.36
CA ASN A 194 -14.18 6.31 11.43
C ASN A 194 -14.15 4.85 11.91
N PRO A 195 -13.02 4.14 11.83
CA PRO A 195 -12.99 2.74 12.26
C PRO A 195 -12.72 2.56 13.75
N TYR A 196 -12.23 3.58 14.46
CA TYR A 196 -11.53 3.34 15.73
C TYR A 196 -12.40 3.35 16.98
N ASP A 197 -13.58 3.99 16.98
CA ASP A 197 -14.39 4.21 18.18
C ASP A 197 -13.57 4.67 19.41
N ASP A 198 -13.44 3.80 20.40
CA ASP A 198 -12.71 3.98 21.67
C ASP A 198 -11.28 3.39 21.68
N GLN A 199 -10.86 2.74 20.61
CA GLN A 199 -9.57 2.05 20.51
C GLN A 199 -8.41 2.98 20.10
N ASN A 200 -8.70 4.15 19.52
CA ASN A 200 -7.66 5.13 19.22
C ASN A 200 -7.23 5.85 20.50
N THR A 201 -5.92 5.90 20.76
CA THR A 201 -5.32 6.50 21.96
C THR A 201 -5.27 8.03 21.93
N VAL A 202 -5.46 8.64 20.76
CA VAL A 202 -5.33 10.09 20.56
C VAL A 202 -6.69 10.79 20.53
N THR A 203 -7.67 10.24 19.80
CA THR A 203 -9.01 10.83 19.64
C THR A 203 -10.09 9.77 19.70
N SER A 204 -11.31 10.16 20.06
CA SER A 204 -12.49 9.27 20.06
C SER A 204 -13.74 10.03 19.65
N ILE A 205 -14.66 9.37 18.93
CA ILE A 205 -15.99 9.92 18.66
C ILE A 205 -16.87 9.87 19.92
N HIS A 206 -17.99 10.58 19.90
CA HIS A 206 -18.93 10.54 21.02
C HIS A 206 -19.39 9.09 21.33
N PRO A 207 -19.34 8.63 22.61
CA PRO A 207 -19.51 7.21 22.95
C PRO A 207 -20.85 6.56 22.58
N ASP A 208 -21.89 7.36 22.34
CA ASP A 208 -23.20 6.86 21.89
C ASP A 208 -23.19 6.44 20.43
N TYR A 209 -22.18 6.89 19.67
CA TYR A 209 -22.01 6.57 18.26
C TYR A 209 -20.97 5.47 18.01
N TYR A 210 -20.49 4.80 19.05
CA TYR A 210 -19.60 3.64 18.87
C TYR A 210 -20.31 2.56 18.06
N SER A 211 -19.60 2.02 17.07
CA SER A 211 -20.08 1.03 16.10
C SER A 211 -20.78 -0.16 16.78
N ARG A 212 -20.26 -0.65 17.92
CA ARG A 212 -20.89 -1.72 18.72
C ARG A 212 -22.31 -1.38 19.17
N LYS A 213 -22.58 -0.12 19.57
CA LYS A 213 -23.90 0.33 20.02
C LYS A 213 -24.81 0.62 18.83
N ILE A 214 -24.35 1.43 17.88
CA ILE A 214 -25.20 1.88 16.78
C ILE A 214 -25.62 0.76 15.83
N ARG A 215 -24.85 -0.34 15.79
CA ARG A 215 -25.23 -1.57 15.07
C ARG A 215 -26.60 -2.09 15.52
N GLU A 216 -26.98 -1.91 16.79
CA GLU A 216 -28.27 -2.38 17.33
C GLU A 216 -29.47 -1.55 16.84
N TYR A 217 -29.24 -0.36 16.29
CA TYR A 217 -30.28 0.56 15.84
C TYR A 217 -30.53 0.52 14.33
N THR A 218 -29.79 -0.29 13.57
CA THR A 218 -29.89 -0.34 12.11
C THR A 218 -29.85 -1.76 11.57
N SER A 219 -30.54 -2.00 10.46
CA SER A 219 -30.46 -3.27 9.72
C SER A 219 -29.13 -3.42 8.98
N LEU A 220 -28.48 -2.31 8.63
CA LEU A 220 -27.25 -2.31 7.83
C LEU A 220 -26.29 -1.17 8.23
N LEU A 221 -25.37 -1.49 9.14
CA LEU A 221 -24.19 -0.67 9.44
C LEU A 221 -23.07 -0.92 8.40
N VAL A 222 -22.65 0.13 7.70
CA VAL A 222 -21.65 0.07 6.62
C VAL A 222 -20.44 0.93 6.98
N TYR A 223 -19.26 0.32 6.97
CA TYR A 223 -18.00 1.03 7.15
C TYR A 223 -17.33 1.32 5.80
N VAL A 224 -16.98 2.58 5.57
CA VAL A 224 -16.29 3.06 4.37
C VAL A 224 -14.98 3.77 4.79
N PRO A 225 -13.80 3.20 4.50
CA PRO A 225 -12.52 3.80 4.88
C PRO A 225 -12.33 5.21 4.33
N TYR A 226 -11.87 6.14 5.18
CA TYR A 226 -11.50 7.49 4.74
C TYR A 226 -10.11 7.58 4.09
N PHE A 227 -9.36 6.47 4.04
CA PHE A 227 -8.02 6.39 3.46
C PHE A 227 -8.04 5.63 2.13
N VAL A 228 -6.99 5.83 1.34
CA VAL A 228 -6.66 5.02 0.16
C VAL A 228 -5.38 4.25 0.46
N ALA A 229 -5.43 2.93 0.36
CA ALA A 229 -4.30 2.06 0.66
C ALA A 229 -3.19 2.20 -0.39
N ASN A 230 -1.94 2.27 0.06
CA ASN A 230 -0.78 2.22 -0.82
C ASN A 230 -0.42 0.75 -1.09
N ASN A 231 -0.36 0.37 -2.38
CA ASN A 231 -0.05 -1.00 -2.84
C ASN A 231 -0.91 -2.09 -2.14
N ASP A 232 -2.18 -1.78 -1.88
CA ASP A 232 -3.13 -2.64 -1.18
C ASP A 232 -2.64 -3.14 0.19
N SER A 233 -1.73 -2.38 0.83
CA SER A 233 -1.17 -2.67 2.13
C SER A 233 -1.78 -1.77 3.21
N VAL A 234 -2.09 -2.38 4.36
CA VAL A 234 -2.58 -1.70 5.56
C VAL A 234 -1.87 -2.29 6.77
N ASN A 235 -1.81 -1.52 7.87
CA ASN A 235 -1.34 -2.06 9.13
C ASN A 235 -2.31 -3.17 9.58
N PRO A 236 -1.84 -4.37 9.99
CA PRO A 236 -2.72 -5.46 10.41
C PRO A 236 -3.75 -5.08 11.49
N LEU A 237 -3.40 -4.14 12.38
CA LEU A 237 -4.32 -3.63 13.40
C LEU A 237 -5.51 -2.86 12.81
N GLN A 238 -5.36 -2.28 11.61
CA GLN A 238 -6.47 -1.59 10.93
C GLN A 238 -7.58 -2.58 10.53
N CYS A 239 -7.23 -3.83 10.23
CA CYS A 239 -8.19 -4.90 9.91
C CYS A 239 -9.06 -5.31 11.11
N LEU A 240 -8.66 -4.95 12.34
CA LEU A 240 -9.27 -5.41 13.59
C LEU A 240 -9.90 -4.27 14.42
N THR A 241 -10.06 -3.11 13.80
CA THR A 241 -10.68 -1.95 14.44
C THR A 241 -12.19 -2.14 14.68
N SER A 242 -12.74 -1.49 15.71
CA SER A 242 -14.16 -1.60 16.08
C SER A 242 -15.12 -1.43 14.91
N GLY A 243 -14.97 -0.38 14.11
CA GLY A 243 -15.82 -0.12 12.94
C GLY A 243 -15.76 -1.24 11.90
N VAL A 244 -14.60 -1.88 11.72
CA VAL A 244 -14.46 -3.06 10.85
C VAL A 244 -15.13 -4.28 11.47
N LEU A 245 -14.95 -4.52 12.77
CA LEU A 245 -15.50 -5.69 13.45
C LEU A 245 -17.02 -5.65 13.59
N TYR A 246 -17.58 -4.49 13.90
CA TYR A 246 -19.01 -4.31 14.16
C TYR A 246 -19.82 -3.85 12.94
N ALA A 247 -19.21 -3.48 11.81
CA ALA A 247 -19.97 -3.25 10.59
C ALA A 247 -20.60 -4.56 10.06
N HIS A 248 -21.76 -4.43 9.42
CA HIS A 248 -22.36 -5.51 8.64
C HIS A 248 -21.65 -5.67 7.30
N LYS A 249 -21.20 -4.54 6.71
CA LYS A 249 -20.43 -4.49 5.47
C LYS A 249 -19.27 -3.50 5.61
N THR A 250 -18.11 -3.87 5.11
CA THR A 250 -16.89 -3.07 5.02
C THR A 250 -16.53 -2.92 3.55
N ILE A 251 -16.48 -1.67 3.08
CA ILE A 251 -16.17 -1.34 1.69
C ILE A 251 -14.65 -1.16 1.53
N LEU A 252 -14.08 -1.75 0.49
CA LEU A 252 -12.65 -1.72 0.20
C LEU A 252 -12.40 -1.35 -1.26
N GLN A 253 -11.27 -0.71 -1.52
CA GLN A 253 -10.98 -0.13 -2.84
C GLN A 253 -10.71 -1.16 -3.95
N SER A 254 -10.28 -2.38 -3.59
CA SER A 254 -9.79 -3.40 -4.53
C SER A 254 -9.97 -4.81 -3.96
N ASP A 255 -9.97 -5.82 -4.83
CA ASP A 255 -10.01 -7.22 -4.43
C ASP A 255 -8.77 -7.64 -3.63
N LYS A 256 -7.59 -7.12 -4.00
CA LYS A 256 -6.34 -7.37 -3.26
C LYS A 256 -6.44 -6.88 -1.81
N LEU A 257 -6.96 -5.67 -1.60
CA LEU A 257 -7.15 -5.12 -0.26
C LEU A 257 -8.23 -5.89 0.50
N ARG A 258 -9.30 -6.34 -0.18
CA ARG A 258 -10.31 -7.25 0.38
C ARG A 258 -9.67 -8.51 0.95
N ASP A 259 -8.77 -9.13 0.20
CA ASP A 259 -8.08 -10.34 0.65
C ASP A 259 -7.17 -10.07 1.85
N VAL A 260 -6.52 -8.90 1.93
CA VAL A 260 -5.72 -8.49 3.10
C VAL A 260 -6.60 -8.41 4.36
N PHE A 261 -7.77 -7.79 4.28
CA PHE A 261 -8.70 -7.69 5.42
C PHE A 261 -9.25 -9.06 5.84
N ILE A 262 -9.59 -9.91 4.86
CA ILE A 262 -10.06 -11.28 5.12
C ILE A 262 -8.96 -12.10 5.82
N ARG A 263 -7.72 -12.06 5.31
CA ARG A 263 -6.58 -12.74 5.94
C ARG A 263 -6.35 -12.24 7.37
N GLY A 264 -6.34 -10.92 7.57
CA GLY A 264 -6.14 -10.32 8.89
C GLY A 264 -7.21 -10.75 9.91
N LEU A 265 -8.49 -10.79 9.51
CA LEU A 265 -9.55 -11.29 10.39
C LEU A 265 -9.41 -12.79 10.66
N ARG A 266 -9.12 -13.60 9.64
CA ARG A 266 -8.95 -15.06 9.77
C ARG A 266 -7.82 -15.41 10.74
N GLU A 267 -6.69 -14.72 10.61
CA GLU A 267 -5.52 -14.89 11.49
C GLU A 267 -5.86 -14.48 12.93
N ALA A 268 -6.55 -13.36 13.13
CA ALA A 268 -6.96 -12.92 14.46
C ALA A 268 -7.95 -13.87 15.16
N LEU A 269 -8.75 -14.61 14.38
CA LEU A 269 -9.71 -15.59 14.90
C LEU A 269 -9.13 -17.01 15.03
N ASP A 270 -7.87 -17.23 14.62
CA ASP A 270 -7.21 -18.54 14.57
C ASP A 270 -8.09 -19.60 13.86
N MET A 271 -8.60 -19.25 12.69
CA MET A 271 -9.49 -20.11 11.89
C MET A 271 -8.78 -20.69 10.68
N SER A 272 -8.98 -21.99 10.42
CA SER A 272 -8.63 -22.59 9.14
C SER A 272 -9.44 -21.95 8.01
N GLU A 273 -8.90 -22.01 6.77
CA GLU A 273 -9.57 -21.43 5.60
C GLU A 273 -10.97 -22.01 5.38
N GLU A 274 -11.13 -23.33 5.53
CA GLU A 274 -12.43 -24.00 5.39
C GLU A 274 -13.45 -23.51 6.43
N ARG A 275 -13.02 -23.39 7.71
CA ARG A 275 -13.90 -22.92 8.78
C ARG A 275 -14.30 -21.46 8.56
N PHE A 276 -13.38 -20.64 8.07
CA PHE A 276 -13.65 -19.23 7.78
C PHE A 276 -14.65 -19.08 6.63
N ARG A 277 -14.45 -19.81 5.52
CA ARG A 277 -15.37 -19.81 4.38
C ARG A 277 -16.79 -20.22 4.77
N ASN A 278 -16.91 -21.26 5.59
CA ASN A 278 -18.21 -21.75 6.07
C ASN A 278 -18.90 -20.82 7.08
N SER A 279 -18.21 -19.81 7.62
CA SER A 279 -18.79 -18.87 8.59
C SER A 279 -19.60 -17.74 7.95
N GLY A 280 -19.46 -17.51 6.63
CA GLY A 280 -20.05 -16.36 5.95
C GLY A 280 -19.42 -15.01 6.29
N LEU A 281 -18.34 -14.97 7.09
CA LEU A 281 -17.68 -13.72 7.48
C LEU A 281 -17.01 -12.98 6.31
N GLU A 282 -16.65 -13.70 5.23
CA GLU A 282 -16.09 -13.12 4.00
C GLU A 282 -17.08 -12.17 3.30
N ASP A 283 -18.38 -12.43 3.38
CA ASP A 283 -19.44 -11.63 2.74
C ASP A 283 -19.58 -10.23 3.35
N ARG A 284 -18.91 -9.98 4.47
CA ARG A 284 -18.81 -8.66 5.09
C ARG A 284 -17.89 -7.72 4.29
N TYR A 285 -16.94 -8.23 3.52
CA TYR A 285 -15.93 -7.40 2.85
C TYR A 285 -16.22 -7.31 1.36
N LEU A 286 -16.41 -6.09 0.87
CA LEU A 286 -16.82 -5.82 -0.52
C LEU A 286 -15.80 -4.91 -1.20
N ALA A 287 -15.29 -5.34 -2.36
CA ALA A 287 -14.36 -4.58 -3.17
C ALA A 287 -15.12 -3.68 -4.17
N LEU A 288 -15.67 -2.56 -3.69
CA LEU A 288 -16.52 -1.66 -4.48
C LEU A 288 -15.88 -0.29 -4.76
N GLY A 289 -14.56 -0.18 -4.63
CA GLY A 289 -13.85 1.06 -4.91
C GLY A 289 -13.78 2.01 -3.72
N SER A 290 -13.38 3.25 -3.97
CA SER A 290 -13.24 4.29 -2.94
C SER A 290 -13.95 5.58 -3.38
N PRO A 291 -15.02 6.00 -2.69
CA PRO A 291 -15.68 7.30 -2.92
C PRO A 291 -14.72 8.49 -2.90
N LYS A 292 -13.66 8.40 -2.09
CA LYS A 292 -12.60 9.42 -2.01
C LYS A 292 -11.95 9.68 -3.37
N LEU A 293 -11.80 8.63 -4.18
CA LEU A 293 -11.23 8.71 -5.52
C LEU A 293 -12.26 9.19 -6.56
N ASP A 294 -13.56 9.00 -6.36
CA ASP A 294 -14.59 9.53 -7.27
C ASP A 294 -14.46 11.04 -7.42
N LYS A 295 -14.29 11.74 -6.30
CA LYS A 295 -14.10 13.19 -6.29
C LYS A 295 -12.82 13.61 -7.04
N MET A 296 -11.72 12.90 -6.82
CA MET A 296 -10.47 13.13 -7.56
C MET A 296 -10.61 12.88 -9.06
N ILE A 297 -11.34 11.84 -9.46
CA ILE A 297 -11.59 11.49 -10.86
C ILE A 297 -12.49 12.53 -11.54
N SER A 298 -13.51 13.02 -10.83
CA SER A 298 -14.41 14.07 -11.33
C SER A 298 -13.65 15.37 -11.63
N GLY A 299 -12.61 15.66 -10.85
CA GLY A 299 -11.87 16.93 -10.91
C GLY A 299 -12.68 18.14 -10.47
N ILE A 300 -13.89 17.94 -9.95
CA ILE A 300 -14.78 19.00 -9.49
C ILE A 300 -14.37 19.40 -8.08
N TYR A 301 -14.15 20.70 -7.88
CA TYR A 301 -13.89 21.30 -6.57
C TYR A 301 -14.81 22.49 -6.33
N ASP A 302 -15.07 22.77 -5.06
CA ASP A 302 -15.80 23.95 -4.63
C ASP A 302 -14.91 25.19 -4.83
N ALA A 303 -15.20 25.97 -5.87
CA ALA A 303 -14.48 27.21 -6.16
C ALA A 303 -14.72 28.29 -5.09
N ASP A 304 -15.85 28.25 -4.40
CA ASP A 304 -16.18 29.19 -3.33
C ASP A 304 -15.42 28.85 -2.04
N GLY A 305 -15.12 27.57 -1.82
CA GLY A 305 -14.29 27.06 -0.71
C GLY A 305 -12.78 27.33 -0.81
N ILE A 306 -12.31 27.97 -1.88
CA ILE A 306 -10.89 28.36 -2.01
C ILE A 306 -10.63 29.68 -1.25
N PRO A 307 -9.64 29.73 -0.35
CA PRO A 307 -9.29 30.97 0.33
C PRO A 307 -8.95 32.09 -0.65
N GLU A 308 -9.49 33.28 -0.42
CA GLU A 308 -9.26 34.46 -1.27
C GLU A 308 -7.76 34.79 -1.48
N PRO A 309 -6.86 34.66 -0.46
CA PRO A 309 -5.42 34.80 -0.69
C PRO A 309 -4.87 33.82 -1.73
N TRP A 310 -5.38 32.59 -1.80
CA TRP A 310 -4.95 31.59 -2.77
C TRP A 310 -5.47 31.94 -4.16
N LYS A 311 -6.74 32.34 -4.29
CA LYS A 311 -7.33 32.82 -5.55
C LYS A 311 -6.48 33.93 -6.18
N ARG A 312 -6.05 34.90 -5.37
CA ARG A 312 -5.16 35.99 -5.82
C ARG A 312 -3.79 35.50 -6.33
N LYS A 313 -3.16 34.53 -5.65
CA LYS A 313 -1.87 33.99 -6.07
C LYS A 313 -1.99 33.19 -7.38
N ILE A 314 -3.04 32.36 -7.49
CA ILE A 314 -3.36 31.55 -8.68
C ILE A 314 -3.70 32.45 -9.89
N GLY A 315 -4.46 33.52 -9.67
CA GLY A 315 -4.75 34.54 -10.67
C GLY A 315 -5.75 34.13 -11.75
N SER A 316 -6.04 35.09 -12.64
CA SER A 316 -6.84 34.92 -13.85
C SER A 316 -6.10 35.62 -15.02
N PRO A 317 -5.65 34.91 -16.07
CA PRO A 317 -5.81 33.47 -16.30
C PRO A 317 -5.13 32.60 -15.22
N LYS A 318 -5.66 31.39 -15.01
CA LYS A 318 -5.18 30.45 -13.99
C LYS A 318 -3.72 30.07 -14.28
N LYS A 319 -2.80 30.40 -13.37
CA LYS A 319 -1.42 29.88 -13.35
C LYS A 319 -1.41 28.38 -13.04
N LYS A 320 -0.39 27.66 -13.52
CA LYS A 320 -0.22 26.24 -13.19
C LYS A 320 0.08 26.09 -11.69
N VAL A 321 -0.70 25.25 -11.01
CA VAL A 321 -0.51 24.98 -9.59
C VAL A 321 0.34 23.73 -9.41
N ILE A 322 1.52 23.87 -8.79
CA ILE A 322 2.43 22.77 -8.49
C ILE A 322 2.29 22.43 -7.02
N LEU A 323 1.74 21.26 -6.71
CA LEU A 323 1.63 20.79 -5.33
C LEU A 323 2.94 20.14 -4.92
N TYR A 324 3.58 20.67 -3.88
CA TYR A 324 4.65 19.99 -3.16
C TYR A 324 4.14 19.45 -1.83
N ASN A 325 4.18 18.14 -1.67
CA ASN A 325 3.80 17.44 -0.43
C ASN A 325 5.06 16.86 0.22
N SER A 326 5.48 17.44 1.35
CA SER A 326 6.64 16.98 2.12
C SER A 326 6.20 16.13 3.30
N THR A 327 6.77 14.94 3.46
CA THR A 327 6.35 13.98 4.51
C THR A 327 7.28 13.96 5.73
N ILE A 328 6.82 13.33 6.81
CA ILE A 328 7.66 13.07 8.00
C ILE A 328 8.77 12.09 7.69
N VAL A 329 8.54 11.12 6.79
CA VAL A 329 9.54 10.11 6.42
C VAL A 329 10.74 10.80 5.76
N GLU A 330 10.49 11.67 4.77
CA GLU A 330 11.54 12.47 4.14
C GLU A 330 12.26 13.36 5.16
N LEU A 331 11.49 14.03 6.02
CA LEU A 331 12.05 14.96 7.00
C LEU A 331 12.95 14.28 8.05
N LEU A 332 12.61 13.05 8.46
CA LEU A 332 13.40 12.27 9.40
C LEU A 332 14.65 11.67 8.75
N ASN A 333 14.50 11.10 7.55
CA ASN A 333 15.57 10.35 6.90
C ASN A 333 16.53 11.24 6.11
N TYR A 334 16.05 12.39 5.61
CA TYR A 334 16.78 13.26 4.68
C TYR A 334 16.66 14.74 5.05
N THR A 335 16.69 15.08 6.35
CA THR A 335 16.44 16.44 6.86
C THR A 335 17.16 17.53 6.07
N GLU A 336 18.47 17.42 5.85
CA GLU A 336 19.27 18.40 5.10
C GLU A 336 18.82 18.53 3.63
N GLY A 337 18.53 17.40 2.97
CA GLY A 337 18.03 17.38 1.60
C GLY A 337 16.68 18.06 1.45
N VAL A 338 15.79 17.86 2.43
CA VAL A 338 14.48 18.54 2.47
C VAL A 338 14.66 20.05 2.67
N MET A 339 15.56 20.51 3.54
CA MET A 339 15.82 21.94 3.74
C MET A 339 16.31 22.60 2.45
N LYS A 340 17.33 22.00 1.81
CA LYS A 340 17.87 22.50 0.55
C LYS A 340 16.80 22.60 -0.54
N LYS A 341 15.92 21.60 -0.64
CA LYS A 341 14.82 21.61 -1.60
C LYS A 341 13.81 22.72 -1.36
N LEU A 342 13.45 22.96 -0.11
CA LEU A 342 12.59 24.08 0.25
C LEU A 342 13.24 25.43 -0.12
N GLU A 343 14.55 25.55 0.05
CA GLU A 343 15.33 26.70 -0.39
C GLU A 343 15.34 26.82 -1.93
N ASP A 344 15.54 25.74 -2.68
CA ASP A 344 15.46 25.72 -4.14
C ASP A 344 14.09 26.22 -4.64
N PHE A 345 13.00 25.82 -3.96
CA PHE A 345 11.66 26.33 -4.28
C PHE A 345 11.52 27.84 -4.03
N ILE A 346 12.11 28.37 -2.95
CA ILE A 346 12.15 29.82 -2.68
C ILE A 346 12.91 30.57 -3.77
N GLU A 347 13.93 29.96 -4.37
CA GLU A 347 14.71 30.59 -5.43
C GLU A 347 14.00 30.53 -6.79
N ILE A 348 13.42 29.38 -7.14
CA ILE A 348 12.84 29.11 -8.46
C ILE A 348 11.49 29.80 -8.63
N PHE A 349 10.57 29.59 -7.68
CA PHE A 349 9.18 29.98 -7.91
C PHE A 349 9.02 31.48 -8.12
N PRO A 350 9.62 32.40 -7.34
CA PRO A 350 9.47 33.84 -7.56
C PRO A 350 9.85 34.34 -8.97
N GLN A 351 10.61 33.56 -9.74
CA GLN A 351 11.00 33.84 -11.12
C GLN A 351 9.99 33.30 -12.17
N ARG A 352 8.91 32.64 -11.73
CA ARG A 352 7.86 32.03 -12.56
C ARG A 352 6.56 32.82 -12.43
N ASP A 353 6.15 33.48 -13.50
CA ASP A 353 4.86 34.17 -13.62
C ASP A 353 3.74 33.24 -14.09
N ASP A 354 4.09 32.12 -14.70
CA ASP A 354 3.23 31.08 -15.25
C ASP A 354 2.77 30.04 -14.22
N MET A 355 3.39 29.99 -13.04
CA MET A 355 3.14 28.95 -12.02
C MET A 355 3.00 29.50 -10.59
N VAL A 356 2.40 28.69 -9.73
CA VAL A 356 2.30 28.87 -8.27
C VAL A 356 2.68 27.58 -7.58
N LEU A 357 3.54 27.66 -6.57
CA LEU A 357 3.80 26.53 -5.67
C LEU A 357 2.71 26.46 -4.61
N LEU A 358 2.12 25.30 -4.40
CA LEU A 358 1.30 24.99 -3.25
C LEU A 358 2.08 24.00 -2.39
N TRP A 359 2.72 24.49 -1.33
CA TRP A 359 3.43 23.64 -0.38
C TRP A 359 2.49 23.23 0.74
N ARG A 360 2.33 21.92 0.90
CA ARG A 360 1.62 21.29 2.02
C ARG A 360 2.62 20.48 2.86
N PRO A 361 3.09 21.00 4.00
CA PRO A 361 3.88 20.21 4.94
C PRO A 361 3.00 19.19 5.67
N HIS A 362 3.62 18.13 6.17
CA HIS A 362 2.93 17.23 7.08
C HIS A 362 2.50 17.98 8.36
N PRO A 363 1.30 17.71 8.94
CA PRO A 363 0.81 18.42 10.12
C PRO A 363 1.75 18.37 11.34
N LEU A 364 2.56 17.31 11.43
CA LEU A 364 3.52 17.11 12.51
C LEU A 364 4.93 17.68 12.24
N SER A 365 5.20 18.26 11.05
CA SER A 365 6.56 18.63 10.64
C SER A 365 7.27 19.53 11.66
N ILE A 366 6.60 20.57 12.16
CA ILE A 366 7.17 21.50 13.16
C ILE A 366 7.50 20.73 14.45
N SER A 367 6.52 20.03 15.03
CA SER A 367 6.72 19.27 16.27
C SER A 367 7.80 18.19 16.16
N THR A 368 7.96 17.57 14.99
CA THR A 368 9.01 16.58 14.72
C THR A 368 10.38 17.23 14.66
N ILE A 369 10.50 18.42 14.07
CA ILE A 369 11.78 19.14 14.04
C ILE A 369 12.17 19.59 15.44
N GLU A 370 11.25 20.21 16.18
CA GLU A 370 11.50 20.68 17.56
C GLU A 370 11.96 19.52 18.46
N SER A 371 11.32 18.35 18.36
CA SER A 371 11.59 17.22 19.24
C SER A 371 12.76 16.33 18.80
N VAL A 372 12.90 16.04 17.50
CA VAL A 372 13.83 15.03 16.99
C VAL A 372 15.02 15.64 16.22
N ARG A 373 14.92 16.91 15.78
CA ARG A 373 15.93 17.61 14.99
C ARG A 373 16.12 19.09 15.43
N PRO A 374 16.29 19.39 16.73
CA PRO A 374 16.25 20.77 17.23
C PRO A 374 17.30 21.70 16.59
N HIS A 375 18.42 21.16 16.11
CA HIS A 375 19.45 21.93 15.40
C HIS A 375 18.97 22.54 14.06
N TYR A 376 17.87 22.02 13.48
CA TYR A 376 17.28 22.51 12.23
C TYR A 376 16.08 23.44 12.46
N GLU A 377 15.60 23.58 13.69
CA GLU A 377 14.36 24.31 14.02
C GLU A 377 14.36 25.73 13.47
N LYS A 378 15.39 26.51 13.81
CA LYS A 378 15.51 27.89 13.33
C LYS A 378 15.49 27.97 11.80
N ARG A 379 16.28 27.13 11.13
CA ARG A 379 16.37 27.12 9.65
C ARG A 379 15.02 26.79 9.03
N TYR A 380 14.30 25.80 9.57
CA TYR A 380 12.99 25.42 9.07
C TYR A 380 11.94 26.50 9.28
N MET A 381 11.94 27.15 10.44
CA MET A 381 11.00 28.24 10.72
C MET A 381 11.28 29.47 9.84
N ASP A 382 12.55 29.81 9.63
CA ASP A 382 12.96 30.87 8.68
C ASP A 382 12.44 30.56 7.26
N ILE A 383 12.51 29.29 6.82
CA ILE A 383 11.94 28.83 5.55
C ILE A 383 10.41 29.02 5.54
N VAL A 384 9.70 28.55 6.56
CA VAL A 384 8.22 28.66 6.65
C VAL A 384 7.77 30.13 6.56
N GLU A 385 8.39 31.02 7.33
CA GLU A 385 8.10 32.46 7.29
C GLU A 385 8.32 33.04 5.90
N ARG A 386 9.41 32.66 5.23
CA ARG A 386 9.73 33.12 3.88
C ARG A 386 8.66 32.67 2.88
N PHE A 387 8.25 31.40 2.90
CA PHE A 387 7.18 30.87 2.05
C PHE A 387 5.85 31.64 2.21
N GLN A 388 5.50 32.04 3.44
CA GLN A 388 4.26 32.77 3.71
C GLN A 388 4.24 34.16 3.07
N THR A 389 5.41 34.79 2.89
CA THR A 389 5.54 36.14 2.32
C THR A 389 5.65 36.17 0.79
N LEU A 390 5.97 35.05 0.13
CA LEU A 390 6.19 35.00 -1.30
C LEU A 390 4.88 35.15 -2.12
N PRO A 391 4.89 35.90 -3.23
CA PRO A 391 3.67 36.24 -3.98
C PRO A 391 3.07 35.07 -4.77
N ASN A 392 3.85 34.06 -5.13
CA ASN A 392 3.44 32.91 -5.94
C ASN A 392 3.68 31.57 -5.24
N VAL A 393 3.58 31.59 -3.91
CA VAL A 393 3.69 30.42 -3.06
C VAL A 393 2.51 30.38 -2.10
N ILE A 394 1.84 29.25 -2.01
CA ILE A 394 0.75 28.98 -1.08
C ILE A 394 1.29 28.02 -0.02
N TYR A 395 1.25 28.45 1.24
CA TYR A 395 1.51 27.59 2.38
C TYR A 395 0.18 27.02 2.89
N ASP A 396 -0.01 25.72 2.72
CA ASP A 396 -1.24 25.02 3.11
C ASP A 396 -1.04 24.24 4.41
N ASN A 397 -1.51 24.82 5.52
CA ASN A 397 -1.59 24.18 6.83
C ASN A 397 -3.04 23.78 7.19
N SER A 398 -3.94 23.71 6.21
CA SER A 398 -5.35 23.37 6.45
C SER A 398 -5.55 21.85 6.60
N GLN A 399 -6.62 21.45 7.28
CA GLN A 399 -6.96 20.02 7.45
C GLN A 399 -7.41 19.36 6.14
N ASP A 400 -7.93 20.14 5.18
CA ASP A 400 -8.41 19.66 3.89
C ASP A 400 -7.25 19.50 2.87
N SER A 401 -6.71 18.28 2.79
CA SER A 401 -5.71 17.92 1.78
C SER A 401 -6.30 17.75 0.38
N GLN A 402 -7.60 17.50 0.27
CA GLN A 402 -8.26 17.22 -1.00
C GLN A 402 -8.35 18.49 -1.85
N ARG A 403 -8.61 19.65 -1.25
CA ARG A 403 -8.57 20.93 -1.95
C ARG A 403 -7.22 21.16 -2.65
N ALA A 404 -6.12 20.90 -1.97
CA ALA A 404 -4.78 21.05 -2.56
C ALA A 404 -4.58 20.10 -3.76
N LEU A 405 -5.01 18.84 -3.62
CA LEU A 405 -4.93 17.83 -4.68
C LEU A 405 -5.77 18.19 -5.92
N LEU A 406 -6.99 18.69 -5.72
CA LEU A 406 -7.90 19.06 -6.81
C LEU A 406 -7.43 20.32 -7.56
N LEU A 407 -6.84 21.29 -6.85
CA LEU A 407 -6.32 22.52 -7.44
C LEU A 407 -5.08 22.30 -8.31
N ALA A 408 -4.26 21.32 -7.94
CA ALA A 408 -2.95 21.07 -8.53
C ALA A 408 -3.02 20.59 -9.98
N ASP A 409 -2.12 21.11 -10.80
CA ASP A 409 -1.89 20.70 -12.18
C ASP A 409 -0.72 19.70 -12.29
N ALA A 410 0.16 19.65 -11.28
CA ALA A 410 1.20 18.64 -11.13
C ALA A 410 1.53 18.41 -9.63
N TYR A 411 2.14 17.27 -9.32
CA TYR A 411 2.52 16.85 -7.97
C TYR A 411 4.03 16.62 -7.84
N ILE A 412 4.61 17.03 -6.72
CA ILE A 412 5.97 16.76 -6.29
C ILE A 412 5.91 16.18 -4.86
N GLY A 413 6.58 15.06 -4.60
CA GLY A 413 6.68 14.49 -3.25
C GLY A 413 7.23 13.07 -3.25
N ASP A 414 7.23 12.41 -2.09
CA ASP A 414 7.73 11.03 -2.01
C ASP A 414 6.77 9.98 -2.60
N GLU A 415 7.33 8.81 -2.90
CA GLU A 415 6.61 7.65 -3.43
C GLU A 415 5.77 6.88 -2.39
N THR A 416 6.00 7.14 -1.11
CA THR A 416 5.33 6.44 0.00
C THR A 416 4.00 7.07 0.40
N SER A 417 3.76 8.32 -0.02
CA SER A 417 2.63 9.12 0.41
C SER A 417 1.29 8.61 -0.12
N SER A 418 0.29 8.56 0.75
CA SER A 418 -1.11 8.30 0.35
C SER A 418 -1.69 9.41 -0.55
N MET A 419 -1.13 10.64 -0.47
CA MET A 419 -1.51 11.74 -1.35
C MET A 419 -1.12 11.47 -2.81
N LEU A 420 0.03 10.82 -3.05
CA LEU A 420 0.47 10.42 -4.38
C LEU A 420 -0.56 9.50 -5.05
N LYS A 421 -1.08 8.50 -4.33
CA LYS A 421 -2.10 7.58 -4.88
C LYS A 421 -3.39 8.31 -5.22
N SER A 422 -3.82 9.22 -4.34
CA SER A 422 -5.01 10.05 -4.57
C SER A 422 -4.85 11.00 -5.75
N PHE A 423 -3.65 11.54 -5.97
CA PHE A 423 -3.36 12.39 -7.12
C PHE A 423 -3.20 11.58 -8.42
N GLY A 424 -2.59 10.40 -8.35
CA GLY A 424 -2.24 9.57 -9.50
C GLY A 424 -3.44 9.13 -10.33
N VAL A 425 -4.62 8.98 -9.73
CA VAL A 425 -5.86 8.66 -10.49
C VAL A 425 -6.27 9.78 -11.46
N THR A 426 -5.75 10.99 -11.31
CA THR A 426 -5.99 12.09 -12.27
C THR A 426 -5.19 11.91 -13.56
N GLY A 427 -4.07 11.16 -13.51
CA GLY A 427 -3.10 11.02 -14.59
C GLY A 427 -2.19 12.23 -14.79
N LYS A 428 -2.34 13.30 -14.01
CA LYS A 428 -1.51 14.51 -14.12
C LYS A 428 -0.02 14.24 -13.84
N PRO A 429 0.91 15.11 -14.29
CA PRO A 429 2.34 14.93 -14.08
C PRO A 429 2.73 14.82 -12.60
N ILE A 430 3.65 13.90 -12.31
CA ILE A 430 4.15 13.58 -10.97
C ILE A 430 5.68 13.53 -11.03
N LEU A 431 6.33 14.27 -10.13
CA LEU A 431 7.76 14.16 -9.86
C LEU A 431 7.97 13.53 -8.48
N ILE A 432 8.65 12.39 -8.44
CA ILE A 432 9.07 11.77 -7.19
C ILE A 432 10.40 12.36 -6.75
N THR A 433 10.43 12.81 -5.49
CA THR A 433 11.63 13.35 -4.86
C THR A 433 12.69 12.26 -4.65
N ASP A 434 13.94 12.62 -4.87
CA ASP A 434 15.09 11.73 -4.66
C ASP A 434 16.21 12.51 -3.95
N TYR A 435 16.42 12.23 -2.67
CA TYR A 435 17.52 12.85 -1.91
C TYR A 435 18.81 12.04 -1.97
N ASN A 436 18.75 10.81 -2.46
CA ASN A 436 19.91 9.93 -2.65
C ASN A 436 20.47 10.18 -4.06
N ASN A 437 21.18 11.28 -4.25
CA ASN A 437 21.59 11.79 -5.56
C ASN A 437 22.67 11.00 -6.30
N THR A 438 23.04 9.79 -5.85
CA THR A 438 24.08 9.03 -6.54
C THR A 438 23.52 8.30 -7.76
N ARG A 439 24.18 8.51 -8.89
CA ARG A 439 23.89 7.85 -10.17
C ARG A 439 24.32 6.38 -10.19
N MET A 440 25.04 5.93 -9.17
CA MET A 440 25.68 4.61 -9.14
C MET A 440 25.29 3.76 -7.93
N GLY A 441 24.43 4.27 -7.04
CA GLY A 441 24.30 3.73 -5.68
C GLY A 441 23.62 2.37 -5.57
N THR A 442 22.98 1.87 -6.63
CA THR A 442 22.42 0.51 -6.68
C THR A 442 22.49 0.00 -8.13
N ILE A 443 23.49 -0.83 -8.42
CA ILE A 443 23.75 -1.33 -9.78
C ILE A 443 24.10 -2.82 -9.73
N SER A 444 23.47 -3.58 -10.61
CA SER A 444 23.95 -4.91 -10.99
C SER A 444 24.87 -4.78 -12.21
N CYS A 445 26.03 -5.45 -12.22
CA CYS A 445 27.01 -5.23 -13.29
C CYS A 445 27.90 -6.43 -13.58
N ALA A 446 28.41 -6.47 -14.82
CA ALA A 446 29.41 -7.41 -15.29
C ALA A 446 30.31 -6.74 -16.33
N VAL A 447 31.58 -7.15 -16.38
CA VAL A 447 32.52 -6.71 -17.42
C VAL A 447 32.48 -7.72 -18.55
N GLN A 448 32.47 -7.22 -19.79
CA GLN A 448 32.69 -8.01 -20.99
C GLN A 448 33.58 -7.21 -21.93
N GLU A 449 34.74 -7.78 -22.26
CA GLU A 449 35.80 -7.08 -22.99
C GLU A 449 36.19 -5.78 -22.26
N ASP A 450 36.12 -4.62 -22.92
CA ASP A 450 36.43 -3.30 -22.34
C ASP A 450 35.18 -2.55 -21.84
N ILE A 451 34.03 -3.22 -21.78
CA ILE A 451 32.73 -2.60 -21.48
C ILE A 451 32.17 -3.17 -20.18
N LEU A 452 31.89 -2.27 -19.25
CA LEU A 452 31.16 -2.58 -18.03
C LEU A 452 29.66 -2.35 -18.26
N TRP A 453 28.91 -3.45 -18.27
CA TRP A 453 27.46 -3.45 -18.43
C TRP A 453 26.79 -3.30 -17.08
N MET A 454 25.83 -2.39 -16.99
CA MET A 454 25.20 -1.99 -15.74
C MET A 454 23.68 -1.98 -15.88
N PHE A 455 22.98 -2.56 -14.92
CA PHE A 455 21.55 -2.32 -14.75
C PHE A 455 21.34 -1.35 -13.59
N HIS A 456 20.74 -0.20 -13.89
CA HIS A 456 20.45 0.83 -12.89
C HIS A 456 18.99 0.74 -12.44
N HIS A 457 18.77 0.48 -11.14
CA HIS A 457 17.40 0.22 -10.62
C HIS A 457 16.46 1.42 -10.69
N LYS A 458 16.92 2.63 -10.37
CA LYS A 458 16.08 3.85 -10.44
C LYS A 458 15.62 4.21 -11.85
N TYR A 459 16.48 3.97 -12.84
CA TYR A 459 16.17 4.19 -14.25
C TYR A 459 15.41 3.01 -14.88
N ASN A 460 15.45 1.84 -14.22
CA ASN A 460 14.97 0.58 -14.78
C ASN A 460 15.56 0.34 -16.19
N ALA A 461 16.88 0.50 -16.31
CA ALA A 461 17.55 0.58 -17.61
C ALA A 461 18.97 0.04 -17.58
N VAL A 462 19.48 -0.32 -18.75
CA VAL A 462 20.83 -0.81 -18.98
C VAL A 462 21.72 0.33 -19.50
N PHE A 463 22.92 0.40 -18.95
CA PHE A 463 23.99 1.34 -19.33
C PHE A 463 25.27 0.57 -19.63
N LYS A 464 26.12 1.18 -20.46
CA LYS A 464 27.46 0.70 -20.80
C LYS A 464 28.47 1.73 -20.35
N LEU A 465 29.50 1.33 -19.63
CA LEU A 465 30.66 2.17 -19.34
C LEU A 465 31.87 1.62 -20.10
N HIS A 466 32.39 2.41 -21.03
CA HIS A 466 33.63 2.10 -21.74
C HIS A 466 34.80 2.40 -20.81
N LEU A 467 35.53 1.38 -20.38
CA LEU A 467 36.52 1.49 -19.29
C LEU A 467 37.72 2.36 -19.69
N GLN A 468 38.14 2.32 -20.96
CA GLN A 468 39.24 3.16 -21.47
C GLN A 468 38.86 4.64 -21.61
N THR A 469 37.71 4.92 -22.23
CA THR A 469 37.28 6.30 -22.53
C THR A 469 36.55 6.96 -21.37
N LYS A 470 36.10 6.15 -20.40
CA LYS A 470 35.26 6.54 -19.26
C LYS A 470 33.92 7.14 -19.71
N GLN A 471 33.50 6.87 -20.95
CA GLN A 471 32.22 7.31 -21.48
C GLN A 471 31.13 6.33 -21.08
N ILE A 472 30.02 6.88 -20.58
CA ILE A 472 28.82 6.12 -20.27
C ILE A 472 27.78 6.30 -21.39
N GLU A 473 27.16 5.20 -21.80
CA GLU A 473 26.15 5.14 -22.85
C GLU A 473 24.87 4.49 -22.33
N PHE A 474 23.73 5.00 -22.75
CA PHE A 474 22.44 4.37 -22.50
C PHE A 474 22.22 3.26 -23.52
N ALA A 475 21.97 2.04 -23.04
CA ALA A 475 21.70 0.88 -23.91
C ALA A 475 20.22 0.67 -24.17
N GLY A 476 19.36 1.02 -23.19
CA GLY A 476 17.91 0.89 -23.31
C GLY A 476 17.21 0.77 -21.96
N ALA A 477 15.91 1.07 -21.94
CA ALA A 477 15.05 0.90 -20.77
C ALA A 477 14.33 -0.45 -20.81
N LEU A 478 14.11 -1.05 -19.64
CA LEU A 478 13.38 -2.31 -19.52
C LEU A 478 11.88 -2.07 -19.66
N GLU A 479 11.28 -2.66 -20.70
CA GLU A 479 9.84 -2.55 -20.95
C GLU A 479 9.00 -3.48 -20.09
N GLY A 480 7.78 -3.04 -19.75
CA GLY A 480 6.76 -3.90 -19.15
C GLY A 480 7.00 -4.29 -17.69
N ALA A 481 7.98 -3.68 -17.02
CA ALA A 481 8.25 -3.84 -15.60
C ALA A 481 8.03 -2.52 -14.84
N GLU A 482 7.50 -2.62 -13.63
CA GLU A 482 7.50 -1.49 -12.70
C GLU A 482 8.92 -1.27 -12.18
N SER A 483 9.35 -0.01 -12.11
CA SER A 483 10.62 0.36 -11.48
C SER A 483 10.57 -0.02 -10.00
N LYS A 484 11.20 -1.15 -9.65
CA LYS A 484 11.41 -1.58 -8.27
C LYS A 484 12.87 -1.40 -7.89
N ASN A 485 13.11 -1.03 -6.63
CA ASN A 485 14.46 -1.05 -6.08
C ASN A 485 14.98 -2.48 -6.05
N TYR A 486 16.22 -2.67 -6.49
CA TYR A 486 16.95 -3.95 -6.44
C TYR A 486 16.27 -5.12 -7.17
N MET A 487 15.75 -4.92 -8.39
CA MET A 487 15.24 -6.05 -9.19
C MET A 487 16.32 -7.10 -9.48
N PHE A 488 17.53 -6.65 -9.81
CA PHE A 488 18.68 -7.48 -10.08
C PHE A 488 19.80 -7.16 -9.09
N LYS A 489 20.70 -8.10 -8.81
CA LYS A 489 21.82 -7.84 -7.90
C LYS A 489 23.15 -8.25 -8.49
N ASN A 490 23.24 -9.47 -9.02
CA ASN A 490 24.43 -9.99 -9.66
C ASN A 490 24.26 -9.99 -11.18
N ALA A 491 25.37 -9.94 -11.92
CA ALA A 491 25.34 -10.20 -13.35
C ALA A 491 26.50 -11.11 -13.78
N VAL A 492 26.28 -11.86 -14.85
CA VAL A 492 27.27 -12.79 -15.42
C VAL A 492 27.44 -12.49 -16.90
N ALA A 493 28.68 -12.40 -17.37
CA ALA A 493 28.99 -12.29 -18.79
C ALA A 493 29.31 -13.68 -19.37
N TYR A 494 28.76 -13.99 -20.55
CA TYR A 494 29.10 -15.20 -21.31
C TYR A 494 28.96 -14.93 -22.81
N GLY A 495 30.00 -15.20 -23.60
CA GLY A 495 29.99 -14.96 -25.04
C GLY A 495 29.66 -13.50 -25.36
N GLN A 496 28.60 -13.25 -26.15
CA GLN A 496 28.05 -11.91 -26.46
C GLN A 496 26.78 -11.60 -25.65
N LYS A 497 26.67 -12.10 -24.41
CA LYS A 497 25.50 -11.90 -23.55
C LYS A 497 25.89 -11.49 -22.13
N ILE A 498 25.03 -10.68 -21.52
CA ILE A 498 25.04 -10.37 -20.08
C ILE A 498 23.75 -10.88 -19.47
N PHE A 499 23.84 -11.61 -18.36
CA PHE A 499 22.72 -12.16 -17.61
C PHE A 499 22.60 -11.42 -16.29
N PHE A 500 21.61 -10.54 -16.14
CA PHE A 500 21.28 -9.88 -14.87
C PHE A 500 20.36 -10.78 -14.04
N ILE A 501 20.82 -11.13 -12.84
CA ILE A 501 20.26 -12.18 -12.00
C ILE A 501 19.22 -11.61 -11.03
N PRO A 502 18.04 -12.25 -10.92
CA PRO A 502 16.94 -11.77 -10.10
C PRO A 502 17.29 -11.64 -8.61
N TYR A 503 16.67 -10.65 -7.97
CA TYR A 503 16.77 -10.38 -6.54
C TYR A 503 15.38 -10.06 -5.93
N PHE A 504 14.64 -9.12 -6.52
CA PHE A 504 13.23 -8.85 -6.20
C PHE A 504 12.37 -8.81 -7.48
N CYS A 505 12.64 -9.75 -8.39
CA CYS A 505 11.87 -9.99 -9.60
C CYS A 505 11.86 -11.49 -9.94
N ASP A 506 11.04 -11.87 -10.92
CA ASP A 506 10.75 -13.24 -11.32
C ASP A 506 11.46 -13.66 -12.61
N CYS A 507 12.40 -12.86 -13.10
CA CYS A 507 13.04 -13.11 -14.38
C CYS A 507 14.53 -12.77 -14.38
N ILE A 508 15.27 -13.44 -15.25
CA ILE A 508 16.62 -13.05 -15.65
C ILE A 508 16.49 -12.11 -16.84
N LEU A 509 17.21 -11.01 -16.81
CA LEU A 509 17.33 -10.11 -17.96
C LEU A 509 18.60 -10.48 -18.73
N VAL A 510 18.43 -10.95 -19.96
CA VAL A 510 19.52 -11.27 -20.87
C VAL A 510 19.70 -10.13 -21.86
N VAL A 511 20.92 -9.61 -21.98
CA VAL A 511 21.26 -8.53 -22.89
C VAL A 511 22.27 -9.02 -23.92
N ASP A 512 21.91 -8.98 -25.20
CA ASP A 512 22.81 -9.23 -26.32
C ASP A 512 23.73 -8.01 -26.48
N THR A 513 25.03 -8.23 -26.39
CA THR A 513 25.99 -7.12 -26.32
C THR A 513 26.34 -6.53 -27.69
N LYS A 514 26.02 -7.24 -28.78
CA LYS A 514 26.25 -6.81 -30.15
C LYS A 514 25.17 -5.86 -30.65
N ASN A 515 23.91 -6.15 -30.35
CA ASN A 515 22.77 -5.34 -30.84
C ASN A 515 22.00 -4.61 -29.71
N GLY A 516 22.25 -4.93 -28.44
CA GLY A 516 21.58 -4.33 -27.29
C GLY A 516 20.19 -4.91 -26.99
N ASN A 517 19.77 -5.98 -27.68
CA ASN A 517 18.48 -6.60 -27.47
C ASN A 517 18.35 -7.14 -26.04
N MET A 518 17.19 -6.92 -25.45
CA MET A 518 16.87 -7.32 -24.08
C MET A 518 15.79 -8.41 -24.11
N GLU A 519 16.08 -9.54 -23.47
CA GLU A 519 15.16 -10.67 -23.33
C GLU A 519 14.90 -10.96 -21.85
N ARG A 520 13.64 -11.25 -21.50
CA ARG A 520 13.25 -11.66 -20.15
C ARG A 520 13.03 -13.18 -20.14
N VAL A 521 13.82 -13.88 -19.34
CA VAL A 521 13.69 -15.32 -19.09
C VAL A 521 13.04 -15.52 -17.73
N VAL A 522 11.76 -15.89 -17.72
CA VAL A 522 10.95 -16.02 -16.48
C VAL A 522 11.29 -17.32 -15.77
N LEU A 523 11.48 -17.26 -14.45
CA LEU A 523 11.64 -18.45 -13.60
C LEU A 523 10.25 -18.93 -13.15
N GLU A 524 10.03 -20.25 -13.10
CA GLU A 524 8.71 -20.82 -12.76
C GLU A 524 8.24 -20.57 -11.30
N GLU A 525 9.09 -19.98 -10.46
CA GLU A 525 8.75 -19.60 -9.09
C GLU A 525 8.10 -18.21 -9.03
N LYS A 526 6.89 -18.15 -8.47
CA LYS A 526 6.10 -16.90 -8.34
C LYS A 526 6.32 -16.17 -7.01
N GLU A 527 7.23 -16.65 -6.16
CA GLU A 527 7.60 -16.01 -4.89
C GLU A 527 8.30 -14.66 -5.20
N LEU A 528 7.81 -13.57 -4.61
CA LEU A 528 8.19 -12.19 -4.96
C LEU A 528 9.62 -11.78 -4.52
N ASN A 529 10.39 -12.69 -3.89
CA ASN A 529 11.66 -12.39 -3.21
C ASN A 529 12.80 -13.34 -3.57
N ASN A 530 12.82 -13.89 -4.78
CA ASN A 530 13.83 -14.85 -5.20
C ASN A 530 15.22 -14.19 -5.38
N GLN A 531 16.18 -14.64 -4.56
CA GLN A 531 17.57 -14.14 -4.57
C GLN A 531 18.52 -15.30 -4.88
N TYR A 532 19.47 -15.13 -5.81
CA TYR A 532 20.39 -16.19 -6.18
C TYR A 532 21.87 -15.77 -6.25
N ILE A 533 22.75 -16.73 -5.95
CA ILE A 533 24.19 -16.69 -6.22
C ILE A 533 24.42 -17.32 -7.60
N PRO A 534 24.90 -16.55 -8.59
CA PRO A 534 25.22 -17.11 -9.90
C PRO A 534 26.67 -17.60 -9.97
N ILE A 535 26.88 -18.79 -10.54
CA ILE A 535 28.20 -19.36 -10.79
C ILE A 535 28.26 -19.86 -12.24
N LEU A 536 29.18 -19.31 -13.04
CA LEU A 536 29.42 -19.75 -14.41
C LEU A 536 30.38 -20.94 -14.43
N HIS A 537 30.00 -22.03 -15.10
CA HIS A 537 30.85 -23.19 -15.35
C HIS A 537 30.62 -23.72 -16.77
N GLY A 538 31.66 -23.66 -17.61
CA GLY A 538 31.53 -23.92 -19.04
C GLY A 538 30.51 -22.97 -19.67
N LYS A 539 29.44 -23.53 -20.25
CA LYS A 539 28.30 -22.76 -20.81
C LYS A 539 27.08 -22.65 -19.89
N LYS A 540 27.18 -23.18 -18.66
CA LYS A 540 26.06 -23.23 -17.71
C LYS A 540 26.21 -22.20 -16.62
N ILE A 541 25.13 -21.51 -16.28
CA ILE A 541 25.06 -20.61 -15.13
C ILE A 541 24.20 -21.27 -14.06
N TYR A 542 24.83 -21.65 -12.95
CA TYR A 542 24.17 -22.24 -11.79
C TYR A 542 23.69 -21.13 -10.85
N LEU A 543 22.41 -21.14 -10.53
CA LEU A 543 21.77 -20.21 -9.59
C LEU A 543 21.43 -20.96 -8.30
N PHE A 544 22.13 -20.61 -7.22
CA PHE A 544 21.85 -21.16 -5.90
C PHE A 544 21.03 -20.19 -5.06
N PRO A 545 19.96 -20.64 -4.39
CA PRO A 545 19.06 -19.76 -3.66
C PRO A 545 19.71 -19.20 -2.39
N ILE A 546 19.51 -17.90 -2.16
CA ILE A 546 19.96 -17.15 -0.98
C ILE A 546 18.86 -17.10 0.09
N LEU A 547 17.61 -16.87 -0.29
CA LEU A 547 16.43 -16.80 0.59
C LEU A 547 15.17 -17.20 -0.20
N PHE A 548 14.11 -17.64 0.49
CA PHE A 548 12.74 -17.81 -0.02
C PHE A 548 12.51 -18.81 -1.17
N SER A 549 13.54 -19.55 -1.61
CA SER A 549 13.41 -20.55 -2.69
C SER A 549 14.08 -21.86 -2.31
N SER A 550 13.40 -23.01 -2.45
CA SER A 550 13.98 -24.34 -2.19
C SER A 550 14.73 -24.90 -3.40
N ARG A 551 14.70 -24.21 -4.55
CA ARG A 551 15.20 -24.71 -5.83
C ARG A 551 16.48 -24.00 -6.26
N ARG A 552 17.34 -24.77 -6.91
CA ARG A 552 18.45 -24.26 -7.73
C ARG A 552 18.02 -24.26 -9.19
N PHE A 553 18.53 -23.30 -9.95
CA PHE A 553 18.33 -23.23 -11.40
C PHE A 553 19.64 -23.41 -12.13
N VAL A 554 19.58 -23.95 -13.33
CA VAL A 554 20.72 -24.05 -14.25
C VAL A 554 20.27 -23.47 -15.58
N ILE A 555 20.99 -22.47 -16.05
CA ILE A 555 20.73 -21.82 -17.33
C ILE A 555 21.78 -22.28 -18.33
N ASP A 556 21.36 -22.74 -19.51
CA ASP A 556 22.28 -22.86 -20.64
C ASP A 556 22.45 -21.48 -21.30
N ALA A 557 23.65 -20.92 -21.23
CA ALA A 557 23.90 -19.55 -21.68
C ALA A 557 23.90 -19.42 -23.23
N GLU A 558 23.94 -20.53 -23.98
CA GLU A 558 23.87 -20.50 -25.44
C GLU A 558 22.45 -20.21 -25.93
N ASP A 559 21.45 -20.91 -25.39
CA ASP A 559 20.05 -20.85 -25.83
C ASP A 559 19.06 -20.31 -24.79
N ASN A 560 19.55 -19.92 -23.61
CA ASN A 560 18.78 -19.35 -22.49
C ASN A 560 17.76 -20.33 -21.87
N THR A 561 17.88 -21.64 -22.12
CA THR A 561 17.02 -22.65 -21.48
C THR A 561 17.29 -22.76 -19.99
N VAL A 562 16.24 -23.01 -19.20
CA VAL A 562 16.30 -23.07 -17.74
C VAL A 562 15.85 -24.43 -17.24
N GLU A 563 16.69 -25.07 -16.44
CA GLU A 563 16.39 -26.30 -15.71
C GLU A 563 16.29 -26.00 -14.21
N ALA A 564 15.25 -26.51 -13.55
CA ALA A 564 15.05 -26.36 -12.11
C ALA A 564 15.30 -27.71 -11.41
N ALA A 565 15.97 -27.67 -10.26
CA ALA A 565 16.19 -28.83 -9.40
C ALA A 565 16.06 -28.44 -7.92
N GLU A 566 15.72 -29.41 -7.07
CA GLU A 566 15.72 -29.20 -5.62
C GLU A 566 17.14 -28.94 -5.11
N CYS A 567 17.27 -28.07 -4.10
CA CYS A 567 18.51 -27.86 -3.38
C CYS A 567 18.57 -28.80 -2.16
N PRO A 568 19.33 -29.93 -2.20
CA PRO A 568 19.22 -31.01 -1.23
C PRO A 568 19.69 -30.64 0.18
N LEU A 569 20.58 -29.66 0.30
CA LEU A 569 21.11 -29.21 1.57
C LEU A 569 20.10 -28.45 2.45
N SER A 570 18.92 -28.10 1.94
CA SER A 570 17.84 -27.52 2.75
C SER A 570 17.48 -28.40 3.97
N LYS A 571 17.37 -29.72 3.79
CA LYS A 571 16.92 -30.61 4.88
C LYS A 571 18.01 -30.98 5.88
N GLU A 572 19.25 -31.14 5.41
CA GLU A 572 20.38 -31.58 6.25
C GLU A 572 20.94 -30.48 7.18
N LEU A 573 20.63 -29.22 6.90
CA LEU A 573 21.20 -28.07 7.60
C LEU A 573 20.33 -27.55 8.77
N GLY A 574 19.15 -28.15 8.98
CA GLY A 574 18.28 -27.91 10.13
C GLY A 574 17.70 -26.49 10.18
N TYR A 575 17.22 -25.98 9.03
CA TYR A 575 16.60 -24.66 8.93
C TYR A 575 15.28 -24.60 9.71
N LYS A 576 15.02 -23.48 10.39
CA LYS A 576 13.80 -23.30 11.20
C LYS A 576 12.52 -23.13 10.36
N ASN A 577 12.63 -22.85 9.05
CA ASN A 577 11.51 -22.50 8.16
C ASN A 577 11.65 -23.06 6.71
N GLU A 578 12.34 -24.19 6.49
CA GLU A 578 12.45 -24.86 5.16
C GLU A 578 13.11 -24.08 3.97
N GLU A 579 13.84 -22.98 4.20
CA GLU A 579 14.46 -22.18 3.13
C GLU A 579 16.01 -22.14 3.23
N PRO A 580 16.77 -22.26 2.11
CA PRO A 580 18.23 -22.20 2.09
C PRO A 580 18.75 -20.78 2.32
N VAL A 581 19.93 -20.67 2.96
CA VAL A 581 20.60 -19.40 3.33
C VAL A 581 22.07 -19.40 2.90
N PHE A 582 22.35 -19.74 1.65
CA PHE A 582 23.67 -19.48 1.08
C PHE A 582 23.86 -17.97 0.92
N VAL A 583 25.06 -17.47 1.18
CA VAL A 583 25.30 -16.02 1.13
C VAL A 583 26.41 -15.61 0.16
N ASP A 584 27.24 -16.57 -0.29
CA ASP A 584 28.29 -16.36 -1.27
C ASP A 584 28.78 -17.71 -1.86
N GLY A 585 29.47 -17.67 -2.99
CA GLY A 585 29.99 -18.86 -3.65
C GLY A 585 30.99 -18.58 -4.77
N LEU A 586 31.75 -19.60 -5.15
CA LEU A 586 32.70 -19.53 -6.27
C LEU A 586 32.89 -20.89 -6.96
N LEU A 587 33.43 -20.87 -8.18
CA LEU A 587 33.96 -22.04 -8.87
C LEU A 587 35.44 -22.22 -8.50
N PHE A 588 35.84 -23.41 -8.07
CA PHE A 588 37.23 -23.76 -7.79
C PHE A 588 37.51 -25.20 -8.20
N LYS A 589 38.49 -25.40 -9.09
CA LYS A 589 38.91 -26.73 -9.61
C LYS A 589 37.72 -27.59 -10.08
N GLU A 590 36.90 -27.04 -10.99
CA GLU A 590 35.69 -27.66 -11.57
C GLU A 590 34.52 -27.92 -10.59
N HIS A 591 34.67 -27.55 -9.31
CA HIS A 591 33.66 -27.75 -8.28
C HIS A 591 33.15 -26.39 -7.79
N ILE A 592 31.88 -26.32 -7.41
CA ILE A 592 31.26 -25.11 -6.89
C ILE A 592 31.28 -25.16 -5.37
N PHE A 593 31.80 -24.11 -4.74
CA PHE A 593 31.88 -23.99 -3.30
C PHE A 593 30.97 -22.88 -2.79
N LEU A 594 30.16 -23.16 -1.77
CA LEU A 594 29.14 -22.27 -1.22
C LEU A 594 29.29 -22.14 0.31
N VAL A 595 29.03 -20.94 0.83
CA VAL A 595 29.09 -20.62 2.27
C VAL A 595 27.75 -20.16 2.82
N CYS A 596 27.51 -20.40 4.11
CA CYS A 596 26.25 -20.08 4.80
C CYS A 596 26.47 -19.24 6.06
N ASP A 597 25.71 -18.16 6.21
CA ASP A 597 25.87 -17.16 7.28
C ASP A 597 25.40 -17.62 8.67
N ASN A 598 24.88 -18.84 8.78
CA ASN A 598 24.36 -19.40 10.01
C ASN A 598 25.09 -20.67 10.48
N LYS A 599 26.07 -21.17 9.70
CA LYS A 599 26.80 -22.41 10.03
C LYS A 599 28.27 -22.34 9.60
N PRO A 600 29.17 -23.02 10.34
CA PRO A 600 30.60 -23.09 10.05
C PRO A 600 30.91 -24.22 9.05
N PHE A 601 30.30 -24.22 7.87
CA PHE A 601 30.61 -25.23 6.84
C PHE A 601 30.77 -24.61 5.45
N LEU A 602 31.53 -25.32 4.64
CA LEU A 602 31.73 -25.07 3.22
C LEU A 602 31.07 -26.21 2.43
N ALA A 603 30.04 -25.90 1.65
CA ALA A 603 29.38 -26.88 0.79
C ALA A 603 30.11 -26.96 -0.55
N GLU A 604 30.41 -28.16 -1.01
CA GLU A 604 31.02 -28.47 -2.30
C GLU A 604 29.97 -29.17 -3.17
N TYR A 605 29.77 -28.65 -4.38
CA TYR A 605 28.87 -29.21 -5.38
C TYR A 605 29.68 -29.56 -6.63
N ALA A 606 29.54 -30.80 -7.09
CA ALA A 606 30.17 -31.29 -8.30
C ALA A 606 29.14 -31.29 -9.45
N PRO A 607 29.24 -30.35 -10.41
CA PRO A 607 28.24 -30.22 -11.47
C PRO A 607 28.14 -31.45 -12.40
N GLU A 608 29.24 -32.17 -12.62
CA GLU A 608 29.28 -33.33 -13.52
C GLU A 608 28.48 -34.53 -12.99
N THR A 609 28.52 -34.76 -11.67
CA THR A 609 27.91 -35.91 -11.00
C THR A 609 26.64 -35.57 -10.26
N ASP A 610 26.26 -34.28 -10.22
CA ASP A 610 25.17 -33.73 -9.42
C ASP A 610 25.24 -34.15 -7.94
N SER A 611 26.45 -34.17 -7.37
CA SER A 611 26.71 -34.64 -6.01
C SER A 611 27.16 -33.51 -5.08
N TRP A 612 26.86 -33.67 -3.79
CA TRP A 612 27.16 -32.69 -2.75
C TRP A 612 28.05 -33.28 -1.66
N GLU A 613 28.97 -32.47 -1.15
CA GLU A 613 29.80 -32.74 0.01
C GLU A 613 29.80 -31.52 0.95
N VAL A 614 29.97 -31.74 2.25
CA VAL A 614 30.00 -30.65 3.25
C VAL A 614 31.25 -30.76 4.10
N HIS A 615 32.12 -29.75 3.99
CA HIS A 615 33.33 -29.60 4.80
C HIS A 615 33.02 -28.79 6.04
N ARG A 616 33.14 -29.41 7.23
CA ARG A 616 32.78 -28.77 8.49
C ARG A 616 34.01 -28.22 9.21
N TYR A 617 33.98 -26.94 9.53
CA TYR A 617 34.94 -26.34 10.45
C TYR A 617 34.55 -26.67 11.90
N LYS A 618 35.54 -26.97 12.74
CA LYS A 618 35.33 -27.38 14.13
C LYS A 618 34.90 -26.21 15.04
N GLY A 619 35.14 -24.97 14.63
CA GLY A 619 34.71 -23.78 15.38
C GLY A 619 33.23 -23.46 15.18
N THR A 620 32.77 -22.38 15.81
CA THR A 620 31.35 -21.96 15.81
C THR A 620 31.05 -20.82 14.84
N ALA A 621 32.07 -20.19 14.26
CA ALA A 621 31.88 -18.98 13.45
C ALA A 621 31.29 -19.31 12.08
N ALA A 622 30.11 -18.75 11.80
CA ALA A 622 29.44 -18.95 10.53
C ALA A 622 30.17 -18.25 9.38
N PHE A 623 30.16 -18.88 8.21
CA PHE A 623 30.88 -18.39 7.03
C PHE A 623 30.05 -17.38 6.25
N TYR A 624 30.68 -16.34 5.72
CA TYR A 624 29.95 -15.22 5.14
C TYR A 624 30.42 -14.86 3.74
N ARG A 625 31.73 -14.81 3.50
CA ARG A 625 32.28 -14.50 2.17
C ARG A 625 33.39 -15.46 1.82
N ILE A 626 33.58 -15.67 0.53
CA ILE A 626 34.55 -16.62 -0.01
C ILE A 626 35.34 -15.99 -1.16
N ALA A 627 36.61 -16.35 -1.26
CA ALA A 627 37.48 -16.05 -2.40
C ALA A 627 38.42 -17.24 -2.60
N ALA A 628 39.07 -17.33 -3.76
CA ALA A 628 40.04 -18.37 -4.03
C ALA A 628 41.28 -17.79 -4.71
N ASP A 629 42.41 -18.44 -4.46
CA ASP A 629 43.58 -18.39 -5.35
C ASP A 629 43.73 -19.75 -6.06
N ASP A 630 44.87 -20.00 -6.69
CA ASP A 630 45.09 -21.24 -7.46
C ASP A 630 45.10 -22.52 -6.58
N GLU A 631 45.38 -22.38 -5.28
CA GLU A 631 45.63 -23.51 -4.38
C GLU A 631 44.61 -23.61 -3.24
N ASN A 632 44.13 -22.47 -2.76
CA ASN A 632 43.38 -22.38 -1.51
C ASN A 632 42.07 -21.60 -1.69
N ILE A 633 41.09 -21.98 -0.88
CA ILE A 633 39.87 -21.23 -0.64
C ILE A 633 40.03 -20.41 0.64
N TRP A 634 39.72 -19.14 0.55
CA TRP A 634 39.77 -18.16 1.64
C TRP A 634 38.35 -17.82 2.08
N ILE A 635 38.08 -17.91 3.37
CA ILE A 635 36.73 -17.80 3.92
C ILE A 635 36.73 -16.76 5.04
N MET A 636 35.81 -15.81 4.95
CA MET A 636 35.54 -14.85 6.01
C MET A 636 34.33 -15.29 6.82
N SER A 637 34.47 -15.38 8.14
CA SER A 637 33.33 -15.51 9.05
C SER A 637 32.77 -14.15 9.47
N ASN A 638 31.53 -14.09 9.97
CA ASN A 638 30.89 -12.82 10.36
C ASN A 638 30.75 -12.64 11.88
N ASN A 639 30.72 -13.71 12.68
CA ASN A 639 30.61 -13.61 14.14
C ASN A 639 31.28 -14.80 14.86
N PRO A 640 32.50 -14.63 15.39
CA PRO A 640 33.41 -13.49 15.18
C PRO A 640 33.89 -13.38 13.73
N VAL A 641 34.43 -12.22 13.35
CA VAL A 641 35.12 -12.05 12.06
C VAL A 641 36.48 -12.74 12.12
N MET A 642 36.73 -13.64 11.17
CA MET A 642 38.00 -14.36 11.02
C MET A 642 38.31 -14.56 9.54
N LEU A 643 39.60 -14.74 9.22
CA LEU A 643 40.06 -15.28 7.95
C LEU A 643 40.48 -16.73 8.12
N LEU A 644 39.80 -17.63 7.44
CA LEU A 644 40.16 -19.04 7.35
C LEU A 644 40.71 -19.36 5.96
N ARG A 645 41.60 -20.34 5.91
CA ARG A 645 42.07 -21.00 4.70
C ARG A 645 41.54 -22.43 4.69
N TRP A 646 41.11 -22.89 3.53
CA TRP A 646 40.75 -24.28 3.28
C TRP A 646 41.47 -24.78 2.03
N ASN A 647 42.05 -25.98 2.12
CA ASN A 647 42.45 -26.76 0.96
C ASN A 647 42.13 -28.24 1.21
N LYS A 648 42.06 -29.02 0.12
CA LYS A 648 41.61 -30.41 0.17
C LYS A 648 42.54 -31.34 0.96
N GLU A 649 43.83 -31.02 1.06
CA GLU A 649 44.84 -31.86 1.71
C GLU A 649 44.95 -31.61 3.22
N GLU A 650 44.88 -30.35 3.64
CA GLU A 650 45.10 -29.90 5.01
C GLU A 650 43.79 -29.57 5.75
N GLY A 651 42.69 -29.35 5.03
CA GLY A 651 41.43 -28.89 5.58
C GLY A 651 41.47 -27.42 6.02
N PHE A 652 40.72 -27.09 7.08
CA PHE A 652 40.62 -25.70 7.57
C PHE A 652 41.79 -25.31 8.49
N SER A 653 42.35 -24.12 8.27
CA SER A 653 43.25 -23.44 9.19
C SER A 653 42.83 -21.98 9.39
N VAL A 654 42.98 -21.46 10.62
CA VAL A 654 42.76 -20.04 10.93
C VAL A 654 44.02 -19.27 10.54
N VAL A 655 43.86 -18.26 9.71
CA VAL A 655 44.96 -17.39 9.27
C VAL A 655 44.99 -16.09 10.05
N SER A 656 43.82 -15.54 10.37
CA SER A 656 43.71 -14.43 11.32
C SER A 656 42.36 -14.40 12.04
N GLU A 657 42.39 -13.92 13.27
CA GLU A 657 41.24 -13.65 14.15
C GLU A 657 41.31 -12.26 14.82
N ASP A 658 42.33 -11.45 14.48
CA ASP A 658 42.56 -10.14 15.09
C ASP A 658 41.79 -9.03 14.36
N PHE A 659 40.48 -8.95 14.63
CA PHE A 659 39.58 -7.94 14.04
C PHE A 659 38.99 -6.98 15.08
N ALA A 660 39.41 -7.07 16.34
CA ALA A 660 38.85 -6.28 17.45
C ALA A 660 39.20 -4.79 17.38
N ALA A 661 40.22 -4.41 16.60
CA ALA A 661 40.68 -3.03 16.46
C ALA A 661 39.84 -2.19 15.49
N TYR A 662 38.94 -2.79 14.71
CA TYR A 662 38.19 -2.10 13.67
C TYR A 662 36.90 -1.47 14.18
N HIS A 663 36.69 -0.20 13.85
CA HIS A 663 35.48 0.51 14.22
C HIS A 663 34.33 0.17 13.26
N ILE A 664 33.20 -0.28 13.81
CA ILE A 664 31.94 -0.49 13.09
C ILE A 664 31.06 0.73 13.36
N LEU A 665 30.72 1.49 12.30
CA LEU A 665 30.02 2.77 12.43
C LEU A 665 28.64 2.66 13.09
N ASP A 666 27.89 1.59 12.82
CA ASP A 666 26.52 1.39 13.33
C ASP A 666 26.42 0.38 14.49
N GLY A 667 27.55 -0.22 14.87
CA GLY A 667 27.68 -1.19 15.97
C GLY A 667 26.91 -2.50 15.84
N SER A 668 26.21 -2.77 14.73
CA SER A 668 25.32 -3.95 14.61
C SER A 668 25.32 -4.65 13.25
N SER A 669 25.78 -3.98 12.18
CA SER A 669 25.90 -4.57 10.85
C SER A 669 27.24 -5.29 10.64
N PRO A 670 27.37 -6.12 9.58
CA PRO A 670 28.64 -6.71 9.19
C PRO A 670 29.73 -5.64 8.97
N ALA A 671 30.96 -5.90 9.40
CA ALA A 671 32.07 -4.98 9.15
C ALA A 671 32.44 -4.91 7.65
N PHE A 672 32.39 -6.06 6.97
CA PHE A 672 32.88 -6.25 5.60
C PHE A 672 31.81 -6.91 4.71
N SER A 673 31.81 -6.56 3.42
CA SER A 673 30.83 -7.00 2.42
C SER A 673 31.36 -8.03 1.43
N GLY A 674 32.68 -8.25 1.37
CA GLY A 674 33.29 -9.15 0.38
C GLY A 674 34.76 -9.43 0.63
N LEU A 675 35.27 -10.47 -0.03
CA LEU A 675 36.69 -10.82 -0.12
C LEU A 675 37.21 -10.72 -1.55
N ALA A 676 38.50 -10.43 -1.71
CA ALA A 676 39.24 -10.57 -2.97
C ALA A 676 40.68 -11.04 -2.72
N CYS A 677 41.13 -12.07 -3.45
CA CYS A 677 42.52 -12.50 -3.43
C CYS A 677 43.32 -11.66 -4.44
N ILE A 678 44.27 -10.87 -3.96
CA ILE A 678 45.03 -9.89 -4.77
C ILE A 678 46.51 -9.95 -4.41
N GLY A 679 47.34 -10.35 -5.39
CA GLY A 679 48.75 -10.59 -5.17
C GLY A 679 48.95 -11.53 -3.98
N ASP A 680 49.83 -11.16 -3.05
CA ASP A 680 50.10 -11.95 -1.84
C ASP A 680 49.14 -11.69 -0.67
N SER A 681 48.02 -11.01 -0.89
CA SER A 681 47.09 -10.62 0.17
C SER A 681 45.63 -11.00 -0.11
N VAL A 682 44.87 -11.20 0.96
CA VAL A 682 43.41 -11.27 0.92
C VAL A 682 42.87 -9.91 1.37
N TRP A 683 42.15 -9.24 0.48
CA TRP A 683 41.53 -7.96 0.72
C TRP A 683 40.11 -8.15 1.25
N PHE A 684 39.77 -7.38 2.29
CA PHE A 684 38.42 -7.31 2.82
C PHE A 684 37.79 -6.00 2.37
N ILE A 685 36.64 -6.10 1.71
CA ILE A 685 35.91 -4.96 1.19
C ILE A 685 35.00 -4.43 2.30
N PRO A 686 35.09 -3.16 2.67
CA PRO A 686 34.33 -2.62 3.79
C PRO A 686 32.83 -2.61 3.48
N PHE A 687 32.03 -2.83 4.53
CA PHE A 687 30.59 -2.57 4.54
C PHE A 687 30.29 -1.41 5.50
N GLN A 688 30.72 -1.55 6.76
CA GLN A 688 30.65 -0.53 7.81
C GLN A 688 32.02 -0.25 8.47
N ALA A 689 33.06 -0.99 8.07
CA ALA A 689 34.43 -0.70 8.46
C ALA A 689 34.91 0.59 7.79
N ASP A 690 35.49 1.50 8.57
CA ASP A 690 35.94 2.83 8.11
C ASP A 690 37.14 2.80 7.14
N HIS A 691 37.70 1.63 6.84
CA HIS A 691 38.76 1.46 5.85
C HIS A 691 38.83 0.07 5.23
N PHE A 692 39.57 -0.03 4.13
CA PHE A 692 39.98 -1.30 3.52
C PHE A 692 41.12 -1.93 4.31
N ILE A 693 41.07 -3.24 4.50
CA ILE A 693 42.16 -4.02 5.08
C ILE A 693 42.62 -5.09 4.09
N LYS A 694 43.92 -5.38 4.13
CA LYS A 694 44.49 -6.53 3.46
C LYS A 694 45.29 -7.36 4.44
N ILE A 695 45.18 -8.68 4.30
CA ILE A 695 45.86 -9.64 5.16
C ILE A 695 46.84 -10.42 4.30
N ASP A 696 48.12 -10.44 4.70
CA ASP A 696 49.14 -11.22 4.00
C ASP A 696 48.86 -12.73 4.13
N ARG A 697 48.78 -13.43 2.99
CA ARG A 697 48.34 -14.83 2.93
C ARG A 697 49.28 -15.80 3.65
N LYS A 698 50.56 -15.43 3.84
CA LYS A 698 51.57 -16.30 4.46
C LYS A 698 51.72 -16.06 5.96
N THR A 699 51.66 -14.79 6.36
CA THR A 699 51.97 -14.36 7.73
C THR A 699 50.74 -14.03 8.56
N GLY A 700 49.57 -13.86 7.93
CA GLY A 700 48.34 -13.43 8.60
C GLY A 700 48.38 -11.98 9.10
N LYS A 701 49.40 -11.21 8.73
CA LYS A 701 49.55 -9.81 9.19
C LYS A 701 48.61 -8.87 8.46
N HIS A 702 48.02 -7.97 9.23
CA HIS A 702 47.09 -6.95 8.75
C HIS A 702 47.85 -5.72 8.26
N ALA A 703 47.35 -5.12 7.18
CA ALA A 703 47.75 -3.80 6.73
C ALA A 703 46.52 -3.01 6.29
N GLU A 704 46.43 -1.76 6.72
CA GLU A 704 45.48 -0.81 6.15
C GLU A 704 45.86 -0.50 4.72
N VAL A 705 44.87 -0.31 3.87
CA VAL A 705 45.10 0.19 2.51
C VAL A 705 44.88 1.70 2.55
N PRO A 706 45.94 2.50 2.30
CA PRO A 706 45.86 3.96 2.30
C PRO A 706 45.14 4.44 1.04
N VAL A 707 43.82 4.28 1.03
CA VAL A 707 42.90 4.88 0.07
C VAL A 707 42.22 6.02 0.81
N GLY A 708 41.88 7.13 0.16
CA GLY A 708 41.13 8.24 0.76
C GLY A 708 39.73 7.82 1.20
N THR A 709 39.67 7.06 2.30
CA THR A 709 38.52 6.27 2.74
C THR A 709 37.35 7.16 3.10
N GLN A 710 37.57 8.35 3.66
CA GLN A 710 36.48 9.31 3.90
C GLN A 710 35.84 9.86 2.62
N GLU A 711 36.61 10.13 1.56
CA GLU A 711 36.07 10.64 0.29
C GLU A 711 35.35 9.56 -0.52
N LEU A 712 35.67 8.27 -0.30
CA LEU A 712 35.15 7.16 -1.09
C LEU A 712 34.05 6.36 -0.38
N LEU A 713 34.11 6.28 0.95
CA LEU A 713 33.13 5.61 1.79
C LEU A 713 31.98 6.54 2.18
N GLY A 714 32.20 7.86 2.30
CA GLY A 714 31.15 8.80 2.72
C GLY A 714 30.71 8.62 4.18
N ASN A 715 29.50 9.08 4.53
CA ASN A 715 29.00 9.14 5.92
C ASN A 715 28.12 7.93 6.32
N GLY A 716 28.30 6.76 5.68
CA GLY A 716 27.37 5.63 5.71
C GLY A 716 26.73 5.33 7.08
N LYS A 717 25.39 5.25 7.10
CA LYS A 717 24.61 4.81 8.27
C LYS A 717 23.54 3.73 7.97
N GLU A 718 23.11 3.56 6.72
CA GLU A 718 22.19 2.49 6.32
C GLU A 718 22.61 1.89 4.95
N GLY A 719 22.83 0.57 4.88
CA GLY A 719 23.08 -0.15 3.62
C GLY A 719 24.54 -0.25 3.14
N GLY A 720 25.50 0.27 3.91
CA GLY A 720 26.95 0.19 3.66
C GLY A 720 27.46 1.08 2.52
N PHE A 721 28.77 1.03 2.25
CA PHE A 721 29.42 1.99 1.33
C PHE A 721 29.23 1.72 -0.16
N PHE A 722 29.05 0.47 -0.55
CA PHE A 722 28.99 0.05 -1.96
C PHE A 722 27.65 -0.56 -2.34
N GLY A 723 27.15 -0.20 -3.53
CA GLY A 723 25.86 -0.60 -4.08
C GLY A 723 25.92 -1.70 -5.13
N GLY A 724 27.10 -1.89 -5.73
CA GLY A 724 27.39 -2.88 -6.76
C GLY A 724 28.86 -3.28 -6.72
N ARG A 725 29.16 -4.46 -7.24
CA ARG A 725 30.51 -5.00 -7.38
C ARG A 725 30.59 -5.89 -8.61
N CYS A 726 31.68 -5.78 -9.36
CA CYS A 726 32.08 -6.76 -10.37
C CYS A 726 33.61 -6.80 -10.48
N HIS A 727 34.14 -7.69 -11.31
CA HIS A 727 35.58 -7.79 -11.52
C HIS A 727 35.90 -8.27 -12.94
N ASP A 728 37.14 -8.04 -13.36
CA ASP A 728 37.79 -8.66 -14.51
C ASP A 728 39.15 -9.25 -14.09
N GLU A 729 40.02 -9.55 -15.05
CA GLU A 729 41.37 -10.10 -14.78
C GLU A 729 42.26 -9.11 -14.01
N ASP A 730 42.09 -7.81 -14.22
CA ASP A 730 43.00 -6.76 -13.74
C ASP A 730 42.45 -5.97 -12.56
N TYR A 731 41.13 -5.88 -12.40
CA TYR A 731 40.47 -4.97 -11.47
C TYR A 731 39.28 -5.59 -10.72
N GLU A 732 39.10 -5.15 -9.47
CA GLU A 732 37.80 -5.20 -8.77
C GLU A 732 37.14 -3.83 -8.84
N TYR A 733 35.89 -3.74 -9.29
CA TYR A 733 35.12 -2.51 -9.39
C TYR A 733 34.07 -2.46 -8.28
N LEU A 734 34.07 -1.37 -7.49
CA LEU A 734 33.13 -1.15 -6.39
C LEU A 734 32.40 0.18 -6.61
N PHE A 735 31.07 0.12 -6.63
CA PHE A 735 30.21 1.26 -6.95
C PHE A 735 29.77 1.96 -5.68
N SER A 736 30.19 3.21 -5.50
CA SER A 736 29.87 3.98 -4.29
C SER A 736 28.36 4.28 -4.19
N ARG A 737 27.80 4.14 -2.98
CA ARG A 737 26.43 4.60 -2.68
C ARG A 737 26.32 6.10 -2.46
N GLU A 738 27.45 6.75 -2.20
CA GLU A 738 27.53 8.14 -1.73
C GLU A 738 28.21 9.09 -2.74
N SER A 739 28.84 8.55 -3.79
CA SER A 739 29.45 9.36 -4.86
C SER A 739 29.23 8.77 -6.26
N ASP A 740 29.40 9.60 -7.29
CA ASP A 740 29.44 9.18 -8.69
C ASP A 740 30.82 8.59 -9.09
N LYS A 741 31.52 7.96 -8.15
CA LYS A 741 32.84 7.36 -8.35
C LYS A 741 32.79 5.85 -8.27
N ILE A 742 33.65 5.20 -9.05
CA ILE A 742 33.91 3.76 -8.98
C ILE A 742 35.28 3.57 -8.33
N VAL A 743 35.35 2.79 -7.24
CA VAL A 743 36.62 2.37 -6.66
C VAL A 743 37.11 1.16 -7.43
N CYS A 744 38.27 1.28 -8.06
CA CYS A 744 38.92 0.22 -8.83
C CYS A 744 40.12 -0.30 -8.04
N ILE A 745 40.09 -1.55 -7.61
CA ILE A 745 41.24 -2.20 -6.96
C ILE A 745 42.07 -2.88 -8.04
N ASP A 746 43.26 -2.33 -8.30
CA ASP A 746 44.26 -2.81 -9.24
C ASP A 746 44.91 -4.09 -8.69
N LYS A 747 44.58 -5.24 -9.29
CA LYS A 747 45.04 -6.56 -8.84
C LYS A 747 46.55 -6.72 -9.01
N ASN A 748 47.10 -6.14 -10.07
CA ASN A 748 48.53 -6.20 -10.39
C ASN A 748 49.35 -5.22 -9.55
N GLY A 749 48.83 -4.00 -9.37
CA GLY A 749 49.46 -2.93 -8.60
C GLY A 749 49.24 -3.00 -7.08
N ASN A 750 48.37 -3.90 -6.61
CA ASN A 750 47.99 -4.08 -5.21
C ASN A 750 47.60 -2.77 -4.51
N ARG A 751 46.81 -1.94 -5.20
CA ARG A 751 46.36 -0.60 -4.78
C ARG A 751 44.94 -0.34 -5.23
N ALA A 752 44.24 0.60 -4.60
CA ALA A 752 42.95 1.07 -5.09
C ALA A 752 43.05 2.50 -5.63
N VAL A 753 42.29 2.78 -6.69
CA VAL A 753 42.17 4.09 -7.33
C VAL A 753 40.69 4.42 -7.55
N SER A 754 40.35 5.70 -7.63
CA SER A 754 39.00 6.12 -8.01
C SER A 754 38.93 6.42 -9.51
N MET A 755 37.83 6.02 -10.12
CA MET A 755 37.46 6.35 -11.50
C MET A 755 36.21 7.22 -11.49
N GLU A 756 36.30 8.34 -12.19
CA GLU A 756 35.17 9.21 -12.53
C GLU A 756 34.83 8.99 -14.01
N PHE A 757 33.53 8.96 -14.33
CA PHE A 757 33.05 8.84 -15.70
C PHE A 757 32.60 10.20 -16.26
N VAL A 758 32.57 10.32 -17.57
CA VAL A 758 32.11 11.52 -18.26
C VAL A 758 30.60 11.67 -18.07
N PRO A 759 30.09 12.78 -17.50
CA PRO A 759 28.65 12.98 -17.34
C PRO A 759 27.92 13.03 -18.69
N PHE A 760 26.66 12.59 -18.70
CA PHE A 760 25.78 12.79 -19.85
C PHE A 760 25.61 14.27 -20.20
N MET A 761 25.59 14.55 -21.50
CA MET A 761 25.15 15.83 -22.05
C MET A 761 23.64 16.02 -21.85
N GLU A 762 23.17 17.27 -21.81
CA GLU A 762 21.76 17.60 -21.55
C GLU A 762 20.78 16.93 -22.56
N ASN A 763 21.18 16.81 -23.83
CA ASN A 763 20.39 16.11 -24.85
C ASN A 763 20.29 14.60 -24.59
N GLN A 764 21.37 13.97 -24.13
CA GLN A 764 21.37 12.55 -23.76
C GLN A 764 20.49 12.30 -22.54
N GLN A 765 20.52 13.21 -21.55
CA GLN A 765 19.65 13.11 -20.37
C GLN A 765 18.16 13.15 -20.76
N LYS A 766 17.79 14.03 -21.70
CA LYS A 766 16.41 14.10 -22.22
C LYS A 766 16.00 12.83 -22.94
N GLU A 767 16.86 12.29 -23.79
CA GLU A 767 16.61 11.02 -24.50
C GLU A 767 16.43 9.84 -23.53
N ILE A 768 17.26 9.77 -22.48
CA ILE A 768 17.16 8.75 -21.43
C ILE A 768 15.82 8.90 -20.70
N MET A 769 15.47 10.12 -20.27
CA MET A 769 14.20 10.39 -19.59
C MET A 769 13.00 9.97 -20.46
N GLU A 770 12.97 10.37 -21.72
CA GLU A 770 11.88 10.01 -22.65
C GLU A 770 11.77 8.50 -22.83
N SER A 771 12.90 7.81 -23.03
CA SER A 771 12.95 6.35 -23.20
C SER A 771 12.48 5.60 -21.95
N VAL A 772 12.95 6.02 -20.77
CA VAL A 772 12.54 5.43 -19.48
C VAL A 772 11.05 5.65 -19.22
N MET A 773 10.54 6.85 -19.48
CA MET A 773 9.13 7.18 -19.32
C MET A 773 8.24 6.40 -20.30
N GLN A 774 8.70 6.22 -21.54
CA GLN A 774 8.00 5.42 -22.54
C GLN A 774 7.94 3.94 -22.17
N ALA A 775 9.04 3.37 -21.66
CA ALA A 775 9.11 1.96 -21.25
C ALA A 775 8.34 1.67 -19.94
N SER A 776 8.35 2.60 -18.98
CA SER A 776 7.79 2.39 -17.63
C SER A 776 6.28 2.13 -17.61
N VAL A 777 5.82 1.07 -16.94
CA VAL A 777 4.38 0.80 -16.73
C VAL A 777 3.70 1.86 -15.84
N ASN A 778 4.47 2.56 -15.01
CA ASN A 778 4.02 3.69 -14.18
C ASN A 778 4.89 4.93 -14.51
N PRO A 779 4.55 5.71 -15.55
CA PRO A 779 5.38 6.81 -15.99
C PRO A 779 5.23 8.04 -15.08
N VAL A 780 5.96 8.01 -13.95
CA VAL A 780 6.21 9.14 -13.06
C VAL A 780 7.65 9.61 -13.24
N TYR A 781 7.86 10.93 -13.26
CA TYR A 781 9.21 11.49 -13.32
C TYR A 781 9.91 11.26 -11.98
N ARG A 782 11.22 11.09 -12.01
CA ARG A 782 12.06 11.01 -10.79
C ARG A 782 13.20 12.00 -10.91
N GLU A 783 13.55 12.64 -9.81
CA GLU A 783 14.66 13.61 -9.79
C GLU A 783 16.01 13.01 -10.22
N SER A 784 16.18 11.69 -10.10
CA SER A 784 17.36 10.98 -10.58
C SER A 784 17.61 11.15 -12.09
N TYR A 785 16.59 11.40 -12.90
CA TYR A 785 16.71 11.57 -14.36
C TYR A 785 15.90 12.72 -14.97
N CYS A 786 15.07 13.40 -14.17
CA CYS A 786 14.33 14.59 -14.58
C CYS A 786 14.54 15.67 -13.53
N SER A 787 15.31 16.71 -13.86
CA SER A 787 15.55 17.80 -12.92
C SER A 787 14.23 18.51 -12.56
N LEU A 788 14.19 19.16 -11.40
CA LEU A 788 13.04 19.99 -11.00
C LEU A 788 12.72 21.03 -12.09
N LYS A 789 13.74 21.66 -12.66
CA LYS A 789 13.57 22.65 -13.72
C LYS A 789 12.94 22.05 -14.98
N ASP A 790 13.45 20.91 -15.44
CA ASP A 790 12.90 20.22 -16.63
C ASP A 790 11.46 19.80 -16.41
N PHE A 791 11.14 19.26 -15.23
CA PHE A 791 9.77 18.90 -14.87
C PHE A 791 8.82 20.10 -14.91
N LEU A 792 9.22 21.22 -14.30
CA LEU A 792 8.42 22.46 -14.32
C LEU A 792 8.23 22.98 -15.74
N ASP A 793 9.25 22.91 -16.59
CA ASP A 793 9.18 23.31 -17.99
C ASP A 793 8.28 22.39 -18.82
N ILE A 794 8.29 21.07 -18.57
CA ILE A 794 7.37 20.10 -19.19
C ILE A 794 5.91 20.45 -18.82
N VAL A 795 5.64 20.75 -17.55
CA VAL A 795 4.30 21.09 -17.06
C VAL A 795 3.84 22.44 -17.63
N ALA A 796 4.70 23.45 -17.63
CA ALA A 796 4.40 24.78 -18.17
C ALA A 796 4.05 24.73 -19.66
N GLN A 797 4.81 23.95 -20.43
CA GLN A 797 4.64 23.82 -21.87
C GLN A 797 3.55 22.82 -22.28
N GLY A 798 2.97 22.08 -21.33
CA GLY A 798 1.98 21.04 -21.61
C GLY A 798 2.54 19.86 -22.43
N LYS A 799 3.82 19.54 -22.24
CA LYS A 799 4.54 18.51 -23.01
C LYS A 799 4.43 17.10 -22.44
N ASP A 800 3.82 16.93 -21.28
CA ASP A 800 3.59 15.59 -20.73
C ASP A 800 2.51 14.85 -21.54
N ILE A 801 2.88 13.67 -22.05
CA ILE A 801 2.02 12.81 -22.89
C ILE A 801 1.62 11.51 -22.19
N HIS A 802 1.89 11.36 -20.89
CA HIS A 802 1.79 10.08 -20.17
C HIS A 802 0.49 9.94 -19.37
N ILE A 803 -0.47 10.84 -19.55
CA ILE A 803 -1.71 10.91 -18.77
C ILE A 803 -2.50 9.60 -18.76
N ASP A 804 -2.71 8.97 -19.92
CA ASP A 804 -3.53 7.76 -20.02
C ASP A 804 -2.81 6.54 -19.45
N LYS A 805 -1.49 6.45 -19.63
CA LYS A 805 -0.67 5.38 -19.04
C LYS A 805 -0.64 5.49 -17.50
N ARG A 806 -0.54 6.70 -16.94
CA ARG A 806 -0.69 6.92 -15.49
C ARG A 806 -2.09 6.59 -15.00
N LYS A 807 -3.15 7.00 -15.70
CA LYS A 807 -4.53 6.62 -15.35
C LYS A 807 -4.68 5.10 -15.33
N GLY A 808 -4.22 4.40 -16.35
CA GLY A 808 -4.23 2.94 -16.42
C GLY A 808 -3.55 2.29 -15.22
N PHE A 809 -2.38 2.79 -14.82
CA PHE A 809 -1.65 2.28 -13.66
C PHE A 809 -2.37 2.55 -12.32
N PHE A 810 -2.68 3.82 -12.03
CA PHE A 810 -3.24 4.19 -10.72
C PHE A 810 -4.70 3.76 -10.55
N ARG A 811 -5.48 3.69 -11.63
CA ARG A 811 -6.88 3.23 -11.60
C ARG A 811 -7.00 1.71 -11.76
N GLY A 812 -6.05 1.05 -12.44
CA GLY A 812 -6.12 -0.37 -12.75
C GLY A 812 -6.07 -1.30 -11.52
N ASN A 813 -5.66 -0.79 -10.36
CA ASN A 813 -5.69 -1.53 -9.09
C ASN A 813 -6.87 -1.13 -8.18
N VAL A 814 -7.88 -0.42 -8.70
CA VAL A 814 -9.03 0.06 -7.93
C VAL A 814 -10.31 -0.28 -8.66
N ASN A 815 -11.26 -0.92 -7.96
CA ASN A 815 -12.57 -1.25 -8.52
C ASN A 815 -13.39 0.03 -8.69
N PHE A 816 -14.16 0.14 -9.78
CA PHE A 816 -15.00 1.32 -10.09
C PHE A 816 -14.22 2.66 -10.08
N ALA A 817 -12.99 2.64 -10.58
CA ALA A 817 -12.13 3.81 -10.71
C ALA A 817 -12.44 4.69 -11.94
N ASP A 818 -13.69 4.72 -12.36
CA ASP A 818 -14.29 5.60 -13.36
C ASP A 818 -15.07 6.77 -12.73
N GLY A 819 -15.11 6.83 -11.39
CA GLY A 819 -15.79 7.87 -10.62
C GLY A 819 -17.20 7.49 -10.20
N THR A 820 -17.55 6.20 -10.23
CA THR A 820 -18.87 5.70 -9.85
C THR A 820 -18.87 4.79 -8.62
N ALA A 821 -17.77 4.71 -7.86
CA ALA A 821 -17.68 3.82 -6.69
C ALA A 821 -18.83 4.08 -5.71
N GLY A 822 -19.14 5.35 -5.41
CA GLY A 822 -20.24 5.72 -4.53
C GLY A 822 -21.61 5.26 -5.02
N LYS A 823 -21.85 5.29 -6.33
CA LYS A 823 -23.11 4.82 -6.95
C LYS A 823 -23.24 3.30 -6.83
N GLU A 824 -22.16 2.56 -7.07
CA GLU A 824 -22.16 1.10 -6.97
C GLU A 824 -22.27 0.62 -5.53
N ILE A 825 -21.64 1.31 -4.58
CA ILE A 825 -21.82 1.06 -3.14
C ILE A 825 -23.28 1.28 -2.76
N TRP A 826 -23.88 2.43 -3.13
CA TRP A 826 -25.28 2.71 -2.83
C TRP A 826 -26.22 1.64 -3.40
N LYS A 827 -26.06 1.32 -4.69
CA LYS A 827 -26.84 0.28 -5.37
C LYS A 827 -26.75 -1.06 -4.65
N HIS A 828 -25.55 -1.50 -4.31
CA HIS A 828 -25.36 -2.77 -3.59
C HIS A 828 -26.01 -2.75 -2.21
N MET A 829 -25.88 -1.65 -1.45
CA MET A 829 -26.47 -1.57 -0.11
C MET A 829 -28.00 -1.56 -0.16
N LYS A 830 -28.59 -0.91 -1.17
CA LYS A 830 -30.03 -0.93 -1.41
C LYS A 830 -30.53 -2.34 -1.75
N GLU A 831 -29.87 -3.04 -2.66
CA GLU A 831 -30.21 -4.43 -2.99
C GLU A 831 -30.09 -5.36 -1.76
N GLU A 832 -29.09 -5.14 -0.90
CA GLU A 832 -28.92 -5.88 0.35
C GLU A 832 -30.08 -5.64 1.33
N LEU A 833 -30.57 -4.40 1.45
CA LEU A 833 -31.77 -4.09 2.25
C LEU A 833 -33.02 -4.76 1.71
N GLU A 834 -33.23 -4.69 0.40
CA GLU A 834 -34.37 -5.31 -0.26
C GLU A 834 -34.38 -6.82 0.02
N ARG A 835 -33.24 -7.50 -0.12
CA ARG A 835 -33.11 -8.94 0.22
C ARG A 835 -33.40 -9.27 1.67
N ARG A 836 -33.15 -8.35 2.61
CA ARG A 836 -33.46 -8.55 4.05
C ARG A 836 -34.93 -8.26 4.39
N SER A 837 -35.62 -7.51 3.54
CA SER A 837 -37.01 -7.07 3.74
C SER A 837 -38.05 -8.06 3.20
N PHE A 838 -37.62 -9.06 2.40
CA PHE A 838 -38.44 -10.12 1.82
C PHE A 838 -38.14 -11.46 2.46
#